data_AF-A0A939Y7S6-F1
#
_entry.id   AF-A0A939Y7S6-F1
#
_cell.length_a   1.000
_cell.length_b   1.000
_cell.length_c   1.000
_cell.angle_alpha   90.00
_cell.angle_beta   90.00
_cell.angle_gamma   90.00
#
_symmetry.space_group_name_H-M   'P 1'
#
loop_
_entity.id
_entity.type
_entity.pdbx_description
1 polymer ?
#
loop_
_entity_poly.entity_id
_entity_poly.type
_entity_poly.pdbx_seq_one_letter_code
_entity_poly.pdbx_strand_id
1 'polypeptide(L)'
;MLFALCLCWINMGRSQVSPYTGTALEDLTDGDYYIYNIETGTWIGDNYTNTTRYTSRAELGTRGSDFYVSAITGGYQINPKLGHNHSLNASNLYMDTTSGLTKWVITPVEGSFNIFTITSGSYTLGADATGLLINNASSKNTWQFVSREERFLVDCRNASMDSPVDLSWAVYGGTFPVSDERRNLWQGAWGSNNVKGDDLYHCNRIWEMWKIRGTEVFQQLNDLPNGYYGVCAQAFYSPTANSDVSSAHYDAYLDGSESTAGYVFAGSDKVPMQNIYSLATDQKIDNLNTMSLGNGKWMPDGTTQYSNHIFNGHGMTNEAKASVTNGQLTFGVRVEKGTGESWILFDNFHLYYYGAEGLEIPAQQADAVIAGVEYRQADRSHLCVSFTGSEDVSIEHGLVQRITVTDMDGKVVAKGKEATNYYDGRWNMTSLRITLNKPLPEGQYTLTIPANTLLLMELAYQLYGTKLQMPFTSTPSGNSDGDMIQPTEELKDNQTYADGIRIAWQYRRQKYIGPGSYGRVIRRSNGEYVMVYSTGGSNIGGTNYIRFQREPYANWTSAKITKSNNSYFTNKNAEIIELADGRLMYAWLYRTNFNNSKGPSKIMAAYSTDGGQTWKDEQVIYTATETGGLGVWEPAMVQLPSGELQIYFANEASAGGGNQNISMRRSFNGGRSWQPGTEIVAYRSGSRDGMPVPVYLKNGKGIAVAIEDPGFMGTFKPMIVHTDADDNWASGLVDGNSTTHRWSIFQNSADYLPSSVYCGQPYLIQLHSGETVYSAASGEERDPVNSDNHGRMVVYVGNSSAKNFIARSFPFPFTNDPNACAIWNSIMQYNDSTLLAVCTVEGEISKVGIWTSEGKILHPISCYQTDSNRKWNAVSDYLFMGAESQAEARVKSLWDTDSVYFQIQVDDKYITPSEDITESDGVEVFFSTIVPRGTTKSKQYRILVDVNGNVLTQHGISTRWIADEMPVRASVISQDEGYSVELAVPWSSIGGIPTTNNLYCCYQLHNFDIVRGKTSFVHEVLSGSNIDKAATWMRMPIVSNPELEDGIIGIAPENTASYCVKPMKFIRDGHLFIELGGKRYSAEGIYIPNISR
;
A
#
# COMPACT_ATOMS: atom_id res chain seq x y z
N MET A 1 39.79 -41.07 -48.29
CA MET A 1 40.42 -41.85 -47.22
C MET A 1 41.52 -41.03 -46.50
N LEU A 2 41.22 -39.76 -46.17
CA LEU A 2 42.11 -38.83 -45.46
C LEU A 2 41.34 -37.92 -44.46
N PHE A 3 40.10 -38.32 -44.11
CA PHE A 3 39.20 -37.59 -43.21
C PHE A 3 38.94 -38.34 -41.89
N ALA A 4 39.56 -39.50 -41.68
CA ALA A 4 39.32 -40.37 -40.53
C ALA A 4 40.48 -40.39 -39.50
N LEU A 5 41.42 -39.43 -39.57
CA LEU A 5 42.63 -39.42 -38.73
C LEU A 5 42.84 -38.16 -37.87
N CYS A 6 41.88 -37.22 -37.84
CA CYS A 6 41.96 -36.05 -36.93
C CYS A 6 41.16 -36.18 -35.62
N LEU A 7 40.48 -37.30 -35.37
CA LEU A 7 39.59 -37.47 -34.20
C LEU A 7 40.18 -38.29 -33.04
N CYS A 8 41.46 -38.65 -33.07
CA CYS A 8 42.09 -39.49 -32.03
C CYS A 8 43.33 -38.88 -31.34
N TRP A 9 43.53 -37.56 -31.39
CA TRP A 9 44.68 -36.92 -30.72
C TRP A 9 44.31 -35.69 -29.89
N ILE A 10 43.29 -35.76 -29.02
CA ILE A 10 43.23 -34.93 -27.80
C ILE A 10 42.54 -35.76 -26.69
N ASN A 11 43.24 -36.74 -26.15
CA ASN A 11 42.88 -37.35 -24.87
C ASN A 11 44.16 -37.64 -24.08
N MET A 12 44.79 -36.54 -23.65
CA MET A 12 45.74 -36.49 -22.55
C MET A 12 45.45 -35.19 -21.80
N GLY A 13 45.20 -35.30 -20.49
CA GLY A 13 44.60 -34.27 -19.65
C GLY A 13 45.18 -32.86 -19.84
N ARG A 14 44.37 -31.98 -20.42
CA ARG A 14 44.42 -30.55 -20.11
C ARG A 14 43.37 -30.30 -19.03
N SER A 15 43.79 -29.73 -17.90
CA SER A 15 42.87 -29.05 -16.99
C SER A 15 42.03 -28.07 -17.83
N GLN A 16 40.71 -28.20 -17.74
CA GLN A 16 39.80 -27.25 -18.36
C GLN A 16 40.11 -25.87 -17.76
N VAL A 17 40.52 -24.93 -18.62
CA VAL A 17 40.70 -23.53 -18.19
C VAL A 17 39.31 -22.92 -18.15
N SER A 18 38.94 -22.33 -17.01
CA SER A 18 37.64 -21.68 -16.89
C SER A 18 37.50 -20.55 -17.92
N PRO A 19 36.34 -20.43 -18.60
CA PRO A 19 36.07 -19.30 -19.47
C PRO A 19 35.70 -18.02 -18.69
N TYR A 20 35.52 -18.12 -17.37
CA TYR A 20 35.17 -17.03 -16.47
C TYR A 20 36.40 -16.54 -15.70
N THR A 21 36.44 -15.23 -15.50
CA THR A 21 37.32 -14.60 -14.50
C THR A 21 36.88 -15.02 -13.11
N GLY A 22 35.60 -14.93 -12.76
CA GLY A 22 35.09 -15.24 -11.43
C GLY A 22 35.44 -14.18 -10.37
N THR A 23 34.76 -14.26 -9.23
CA THR A 23 34.81 -13.26 -8.16
C THR A 23 35.93 -13.60 -7.17
N ALA A 24 36.78 -12.61 -6.85
CA ALA A 24 37.80 -12.75 -5.80
C ALA A 24 37.15 -12.87 -4.42
N LEU A 25 37.79 -13.57 -3.48
CA LEU A 25 37.19 -13.78 -2.14
C LEU A 25 36.91 -12.46 -1.40
N GLU A 26 37.79 -11.47 -1.57
CA GLU A 26 37.68 -10.12 -0.99
C GLU A 26 36.56 -9.26 -1.61
N ASP A 27 36.06 -9.66 -2.77
CA ASP A 27 34.98 -8.99 -3.51
C ASP A 27 33.66 -9.80 -3.47
N LEU A 28 33.68 -10.97 -2.82
CA LEU A 28 32.51 -11.79 -2.60
C LEU A 28 31.63 -11.16 -1.51
N THR A 29 30.67 -10.35 -1.94
CA THR A 29 29.68 -9.69 -1.09
C THR A 29 28.40 -10.50 -1.01
N ASP A 30 27.59 -10.25 0.02
CA ASP A 30 26.23 -10.76 0.12
C ASP A 30 25.45 -10.48 -1.19
N GLY A 31 25.01 -11.54 -1.87
CA GLY A 31 24.38 -11.41 -3.19
C GLY A 31 24.32 -12.72 -3.97
N ASP A 32 23.81 -12.62 -5.21
CA ASP A 32 23.55 -13.76 -6.07
C ASP A 32 24.75 -14.12 -6.96
N TYR A 33 25.12 -15.40 -6.95
CA TYR A 33 26.21 -15.96 -7.75
C TYR A 33 25.82 -17.30 -8.37
N TYR A 34 26.36 -17.57 -9.55
CA TYR A 34 26.37 -18.91 -10.13
C TYR A 34 27.67 -19.61 -9.74
N ILE A 35 27.56 -20.83 -9.22
CA ILE A 35 28.72 -21.57 -8.70
C ILE A 35 29.18 -22.56 -9.77
N TYR A 36 30.33 -22.27 -10.39
CA TYR A 36 30.90 -23.01 -11.51
C TYR A 36 31.94 -24.02 -11.04
N ASN A 37 31.83 -25.27 -11.46
CA ASN A 37 32.88 -26.28 -11.28
C ASN A 37 33.81 -26.25 -12.50
N ILE A 38 35.08 -25.94 -12.27
CA ILE A 38 36.03 -25.73 -13.36
C ILE A 38 36.34 -27.03 -14.09
N GLU A 39 36.50 -28.13 -13.35
CA GLU A 39 36.95 -29.39 -13.91
C GLU A 39 35.85 -30.18 -14.64
N THR A 40 34.58 -30.00 -14.27
CA THR A 40 33.45 -30.59 -15.01
C THR A 40 32.91 -29.66 -16.09
N GLY A 41 33.18 -28.36 -15.98
CA GLY A 41 32.65 -27.36 -16.89
C GLY A 41 31.16 -27.06 -16.71
N THR A 42 30.60 -27.41 -15.55
CA THR A 42 29.17 -27.33 -15.25
C THR A 42 28.90 -26.54 -13.98
N TRP A 43 27.63 -26.27 -13.71
CA TRP A 43 27.16 -25.38 -12.65
C TRP A 43 26.38 -26.15 -11.59
N ILE A 44 26.42 -25.68 -10.35
CA ILE A 44 25.49 -26.16 -9.32
C ILE A 44 24.09 -25.63 -9.64
N GLY A 45 23.08 -26.51 -9.54
CA GLY A 45 21.67 -26.15 -9.63
C GLY A 45 20.78 -27.22 -9.02
N ASP A 46 19.49 -27.15 -9.35
CA ASP A 46 18.50 -28.18 -9.09
C ASP A 46 18.79 -29.47 -9.87
N ASN A 47 18.31 -30.59 -9.35
CA ASN A 47 18.42 -31.87 -10.05
C ASN A 47 17.31 -32.02 -11.08
N TYR A 48 17.69 -31.99 -12.36
CA TYR A 48 16.81 -32.23 -13.50
C TYR A 48 17.27 -33.40 -14.39
N THR A 49 18.17 -34.27 -13.88
CA THR A 49 18.77 -35.36 -14.67
C THR A 49 18.69 -36.73 -14.00
N ASN A 50 18.73 -36.80 -12.66
CA ASN A 50 18.70 -38.06 -11.92
C ASN A 50 17.29 -38.37 -11.40
N THR A 51 16.59 -39.28 -12.10
CA THR A 51 15.20 -39.67 -11.81
C THR A 51 14.96 -40.25 -10.42
N THR A 52 16.01 -40.71 -9.72
CA THR A 52 15.92 -41.30 -8.38
C THR A 52 16.10 -40.27 -7.25
N ARG A 53 16.42 -39.02 -7.58
CA ARG A 53 16.65 -37.94 -6.61
C ARG A 53 15.65 -36.82 -6.84
N TYR A 54 15.24 -36.15 -5.76
CA TYR A 54 14.32 -35.02 -5.87
C TYR A 54 14.98 -33.80 -6.51
N THR A 55 14.16 -32.95 -7.14
CA THR A 55 14.58 -31.66 -7.72
C THR A 55 15.38 -30.77 -6.75
N SER A 56 15.07 -30.83 -5.45
CA SER A 56 15.77 -30.07 -4.41
C SER A 56 17.13 -30.60 -3.97
N ARG A 57 17.58 -31.75 -4.48
CA ARG A 57 18.96 -32.17 -4.25
C ARG A 57 19.87 -31.43 -5.24
N ALA A 58 20.89 -30.75 -4.72
CA ALA A 58 21.85 -30.06 -5.57
C ALA A 58 22.57 -31.04 -6.50
N GLU A 59 22.72 -30.65 -7.77
CA GLU A 59 23.35 -31.46 -8.79
C GLU A 59 24.11 -30.56 -9.78
N LEU A 60 24.97 -31.16 -10.61
CA LEU A 60 25.71 -30.45 -11.64
C LEU A 60 25.01 -30.49 -13.00
N GLY A 61 24.92 -29.34 -13.67
CA GLY A 61 24.25 -29.21 -14.97
C GLY A 61 24.75 -28.05 -15.82
N THR A 62 24.28 -27.97 -17.06
CA THR A 62 24.61 -26.89 -18.02
C THR A 62 23.90 -25.58 -17.68
N ARG A 63 22.72 -25.66 -17.06
CA ARG A 63 21.91 -24.49 -16.66
C ARG A 63 22.47 -23.85 -15.40
N GLY A 64 22.51 -24.59 -14.29
CA GLY A 64 22.80 -24.05 -12.96
C GLY A 64 21.71 -23.10 -12.45
N SER A 65 21.85 -22.69 -11.21
CA SER A 65 20.93 -21.75 -10.55
C SER A 65 21.72 -20.66 -9.82
N ASP A 66 21.10 -19.51 -9.58
CA ASP A 66 21.67 -18.43 -8.78
C ASP A 66 21.56 -18.75 -7.28
N PHE A 67 22.67 -18.76 -6.55
CA PHE A 67 22.70 -18.93 -5.10
C PHE A 67 22.98 -17.60 -4.43
N TYR A 68 22.21 -17.27 -3.40
CA TYR A 68 22.52 -16.14 -2.54
C TYR A 68 23.65 -16.56 -1.60
N VAL A 69 24.83 -15.97 -1.75
CA VAL A 69 25.99 -16.25 -0.90
C VAL A 69 26.10 -15.11 0.11
N SER A 70 26.16 -15.44 1.40
CA SER A 70 26.32 -14.43 2.46
C SER A 70 27.41 -14.80 3.45
N ALA A 71 28.12 -13.79 3.94
CA ALA A 71 29.10 -13.97 4.99
C ALA A 71 28.41 -14.19 6.34
N ILE A 72 28.82 -15.24 7.07
CA ILE A 72 28.34 -15.54 8.42
C ILE A 72 29.52 -15.73 9.37
N THR A 73 29.28 -15.70 10.67
CA THR A 73 30.36 -15.87 11.66
C THR A 73 31.16 -17.16 11.40
N GLY A 74 32.39 -16.98 10.93
CA GLY A 74 33.35 -18.05 10.66
C GLY A 74 33.18 -18.80 9.34
N GLY A 75 32.44 -18.28 8.35
CA GLY A 75 32.32 -18.89 7.03
C GLY A 75 31.27 -18.20 6.15
N TYR A 76 30.69 -18.96 5.23
CA TYR A 76 29.65 -18.49 4.30
C TYR A 76 28.43 -19.40 4.35
N GLN A 77 27.25 -18.80 4.20
CA GLN A 77 26.03 -19.51 3.86
C GLN A 77 25.88 -19.51 2.34
N ILE A 78 25.55 -20.67 1.77
CA ILE A 78 25.21 -20.84 0.35
C ILE A 78 23.72 -21.13 0.31
N ASN A 79 22.92 -20.08 0.05
CA ASN A 79 21.46 -20.14 0.06
C ASN A 79 20.92 -20.44 -1.36
N PRO A 80 20.25 -21.58 -1.56
CA PRO A 80 19.70 -22.01 -2.85
C PRO A 80 18.40 -21.30 -3.26
N LYS A 81 17.84 -20.43 -2.41
CA LYS A 81 16.50 -19.81 -2.57
C LYS A 81 15.38 -20.84 -2.72
N LEU A 82 15.57 -21.97 -2.06
CA LEU A 82 14.48 -22.90 -1.77
C LEU A 82 14.12 -22.71 -0.30
N GLY A 83 12.83 -22.84 0.00
CA GLY A 83 12.31 -22.59 1.34
C GLY A 83 12.92 -23.49 2.43
N HIS A 84 12.41 -23.34 3.66
CA HIS A 84 12.92 -23.98 4.89
C HIS A 84 14.17 -23.28 5.45
N ASN A 85 15.33 -23.96 5.55
CA ASN A 85 16.52 -23.40 6.20
C ASN A 85 17.41 -22.56 5.28
N HIS A 86 17.06 -22.39 3.99
CA HIS A 86 17.82 -21.57 3.05
C HIS A 86 19.32 -21.96 2.97
N SER A 87 19.63 -23.27 2.99
CA SER A 87 21.02 -23.74 3.06
C SER A 87 21.26 -24.99 2.21
N LEU A 88 22.29 -24.95 1.35
CA LEU A 88 22.90 -26.15 0.77
C LEU A 88 23.54 -27.00 1.89
N ASN A 89 22.97 -28.16 2.19
CA ASN A 89 23.40 -28.97 3.33
C ASN A 89 24.60 -29.87 3.01
N ALA A 90 25.69 -29.73 3.77
CA ALA A 90 26.94 -30.45 3.48
C ALA A 90 26.83 -31.97 3.58
N SER A 91 25.97 -32.52 4.45
CA SER A 91 25.90 -33.97 4.69
C SER A 91 25.10 -34.76 3.65
N ASN A 92 24.18 -34.12 2.93
CA ASN A 92 23.24 -34.80 2.03
C ASN A 92 22.98 -34.07 0.70
N LEU A 93 23.45 -32.82 0.56
CA LEU A 93 23.30 -31.95 -0.60
C LEU A 93 21.86 -31.53 -0.92
N TYR A 94 20.91 -31.75 0.01
CA TYR A 94 19.55 -31.23 -0.15
C TYR A 94 19.49 -29.73 0.19
N MET A 95 18.66 -29.02 -0.55
CA MET A 95 18.55 -27.55 -0.53
C MET A 95 17.27 -27.05 0.15
N ASP A 96 16.35 -27.94 0.52
CA ASP A 96 15.00 -27.68 1.03
C ASP A 96 14.77 -28.30 2.43
N THR A 97 15.80 -28.36 3.27
CA THR A 97 15.72 -29.08 4.55
C THR A 97 15.42 -28.17 5.73
N THR A 98 14.98 -28.74 6.86
CA THR A 98 14.86 -28.04 8.15
C THR A 98 16.09 -28.23 9.06
N SER A 99 17.19 -28.77 8.53
CA SER A 99 18.43 -28.99 9.29
C SER A 99 19.08 -27.67 9.70
N GLY A 100 20.05 -27.70 10.62
CA GLY A 100 20.84 -26.51 10.94
C GLY A 100 21.58 -25.96 9.72
N LEU A 101 21.83 -24.65 9.70
CA LEU A 101 22.59 -24.00 8.62
C LEU A 101 23.96 -24.67 8.45
N THR A 102 24.31 -24.98 7.20
CA THR A 102 25.65 -25.44 6.87
C THR A 102 26.57 -24.24 6.73
N LYS A 103 27.60 -24.20 7.57
CA LYS A 103 28.71 -23.25 7.44
C LYS A 103 29.72 -23.78 6.42
N TRP A 104 29.82 -23.13 5.28
CA TRP A 104 30.83 -23.42 4.25
C TRP A 104 32.08 -22.57 4.45
N VAL A 105 33.25 -23.16 4.28
CA VAL A 105 34.56 -22.50 4.26
C VAL A 105 35.03 -22.45 2.81
N ILE A 106 35.19 -21.24 2.28
CA ILE A 106 35.66 -20.98 0.93
C ILE A 106 37.16 -20.65 1.04
N THR A 107 38.01 -21.52 0.51
CA THR A 107 39.47 -21.37 0.61
C THR A 107 40.07 -21.19 -0.79
N PRO A 108 40.83 -20.10 -1.05
CA PRO A 108 41.52 -19.91 -2.32
C PRO A 108 42.48 -21.06 -2.61
N VAL A 109 42.47 -21.56 -3.85
CA VAL A 109 43.48 -22.49 -4.34
C VAL A 109 44.80 -21.74 -4.48
N GLU A 110 45.90 -22.36 -4.07
CA GLU A 110 47.23 -21.74 -4.09
C GLU A 110 47.58 -21.17 -5.48
N GLY A 111 48.02 -19.91 -5.52
CA GLY A 111 48.36 -19.21 -6.77
C GLY A 111 47.15 -18.65 -7.54
N SER A 112 45.94 -18.77 -7.01
CA SER A 112 44.72 -18.18 -7.58
C SER A 112 44.03 -17.24 -6.58
N PHE A 113 43.45 -16.15 -7.09
CA PHE A 113 42.67 -15.18 -6.30
C PHE A 113 41.15 -15.40 -6.36
N ASN A 114 40.69 -16.22 -7.32
CA ASN A 114 39.30 -16.35 -7.76
C ASN A 114 38.86 -17.82 -7.97
N ILE A 115 39.70 -18.79 -7.61
CA ILE A 115 39.41 -20.22 -7.66
C ILE A 115 39.46 -20.78 -6.24
N PHE A 116 38.47 -21.59 -5.87
CA PHE A 116 38.26 -21.99 -4.48
C PHE A 116 38.00 -23.49 -4.31
N THR A 117 38.41 -24.02 -3.16
CA THR A 117 37.83 -25.24 -2.59
C THR A 117 36.73 -24.86 -1.58
N ILE A 118 35.63 -25.61 -1.58
CA ILE A 118 34.47 -25.37 -0.71
C ILE A 118 34.31 -26.56 0.25
N THR A 119 34.47 -26.32 1.55
CA THR A 119 34.48 -27.38 2.59
C THR A 119 33.59 -27.06 3.79
N SER A 120 33.15 -28.08 4.53
CA SER A 120 32.42 -27.92 5.78
C SER A 120 32.69 -29.11 6.70
N GLY A 121 33.46 -28.92 7.77
CA GLY A 121 33.90 -30.03 8.63
C GLY A 121 34.68 -31.08 7.84
N SER A 122 34.18 -32.32 7.79
CA SER A 122 34.76 -33.41 7.01
C SER A 122 34.33 -33.45 5.54
N TYR A 123 33.40 -32.60 5.13
CA TYR A 123 32.83 -32.61 3.78
C TYR A 123 33.61 -31.69 2.84
N THR A 124 33.82 -32.16 1.61
CA THR A 124 34.42 -31.42 0.51
C THR A 124 33.50 -31.49 -0.70
N LEU A 125 33.03 -30.34 -1.17
CA LEU A 125 32.11 -30.25 -2.31
C LEU A 125 32.88 -30.44 -3.62
N GLY A 126 32.41 -31.34 -4.47
CA GLY A 126 33.01 -31.62 -5.77
C GLY A 126 32.16 -32.61 -6.57
N ALA A 127 32.74 -33.16 -7.63
CA ALA A 127 32.07 -34.13 -8.48
C ALA A 127 32.74 -35.51 -8.43
N ASP A 128 31.96 -36.57 -8.64
CA ASP A 128 32.49 -37.91 -8.80
C ASP A 128 32.98 -38.17 -10.26
N ALA A 129 33.42 -39.40 -10.53
CA ALA A 129 33.88 -39.80 -11.86
C ALA A 129 32.80 -39.66 -12.94
N THR A 130 31.52 -39.85 -12.58
CA THR A 130 30.36 -39.73 -13.47
C THR A 130 29.90 -38.29 -13.69
N GLY A 131 30.46 -37.34 -12.92
CA GLY A 131 30.10 -35.92 -13.01
C GLY A 131 28.95 -35.53 -12.09
N LEU A 132 28.51 -36.42 -11.21
CA LEU A 132 27.49 -36.13 -10.20
C LEU A 132 28.10 -35.44 -8.98
N LEU A 133 27.34 -34.53 -8.38
CA LEU A 133 27.72 -33.78 -7.20
C LEU A 133 27.79 -34.70 -5.97
N ILE A 134 28.93 -34.63 -5.29
CA ILE A 134 29.23 -35.36 -4.05
C ILE A 134 29.82 -34.42 -3.00
N ASN A 135 29.68 -34.81 -1.74
CA ASN A 135 30.11 -34.03 -0.57
C ASN A 135 31.40 -34.57 0.10
N ASN A 136 32.04 -35.57 -0.48
CA ASN A 136 33.33 -36.12 -0.04
C ASN A 136 34.28 -36.25 -1.24
N ALA A 137 34.38 -35.18 -2.03
CA ALA A 137 35.17 -35.17 -3.25
C ALA A 137 36.68 -35.19 -2.95
N SER A 138 37.41 -36.10 -3.60
CA SER A 138 38.87 -36.13 -3.62
C SER A 138 39.49 -35.53 -4.89
N SER A 139 38.66 -35.13 -5.85
CA SER A 139 39.02 -34.48 -7.12
C SER A 139 37.80 -33.73 -7.68
N LYS A 140 37.96 -32.92 -8.73
CA LYS A 140 36.87 -32.11 -9.33
C LYS A 140 36.20 -31.18 -8.31
N ASN A 141 37.01 -30.54 -7.48
CA ASN A 141 36.58 -29.79 -6.31
C ASN A 141 37.06 -28.33 -6.34
N THR A 142 37.39 -27.81 -7.53
CA THR A 142 37.72 -26.39 -7.72
C THR A 142 36.53 -25.63 -8.32
N TRP A 143 36.23 -24.49 -7.70
CA TRP A 143 35.01 -23.74 -7.92
C TRP A 143 35.30 -22.26 -8.21
N GLN A 144 34.42 -21.61 -8.96
CA GLN A 144 34.37 -20.16 -9.08
C GLN A 144 32.97 -19.63 -8.79
N PHE A 145 32.91 -18.44 -8.22
CA PHE A 145 31.67 -17.67 -8.07
C PHE A 145 31.58 -16.68 -9.22
N VAL A 146 30.62 -16.89 -10.11
CA VAL A 146 30.45 -16.09 -11.33
C VAL A 146 29.20 -15.23 -11.15
N SER A 147 29.33 -13.92 -11.37
CA SER A 147 28.18 -13.02 -11.32
C SER A 147 27.28 -13.24 -12.55
N ARG A 148 26.01 -12.87 -12.44
CA ARG A 148 25.07 -12.90 -13.57
C ARG A 148 25.57 -12.08 -14.77
N GLU A 149 26.13 -10.90 -14.51
CA GLU A 149 26.67 -10.01 -15.53
C GLU A 149 27.87 -10.62 -16.26
N GLU A 150 28.82 -11.19 -15.51
CA GLU A 150 29.97 -11.89 -16.09
C GLU A 150 29.52 -13.06 -16.95
N ARG A 151 28.55 -13.84 -16.47
CA ARG A 151 28.03 -14.98 -17.21
C ARG A 151 27.38 -14.56 -18.52
N PHE A 152 26.57 -13.49 -18.54
CA PHE A 152 26.06 -12.93 -19.80
C PHE A 152 27.19 -12.48 -20.74
N LEU A 153 28.18 -11.74 -20.23
CA LEU A 153 29.31 -11.26 -21.04
C LEU A 153 30.05 -12.42 -21.73
N VAL A 154 30.30 -13.50 -20.99
CA VAL A 154 31.03 -14.67 -21.49
C VAL A 154 30.16 -15.53 -22.40
N ASP A 155 28.92 -15.82 -22.02
CA ASP A 155 28.04 -16.75 -22.74
C ASP A 155 27.51 -16.13 -24.04
N CYS A 156 27.33 -14.81 -24.10
CA CYS A 156 26.79 -14.13 -25.28
C CYS A 156 27.84 -13.77 -26.34
N ARG A 157 29.14 -13.85 -26.03
CA ARG A 157 30.21 -13.24 -26.85
C ARG A 157 30.29 -13.71 -28.31
N ASN A 158 29.81 -14.93 -28.59
CA ASN A 158 29.88 -15.55 -29.91
C ASN A 158 28.49 -15.81 -30.53
N ALA A 159 27.43 -15.24 -29.94
CA ALA A 159 26.07 -15.45 -30.42
C ALA A 159 25.85 -14.76 -31.78
N SER A 160 25.15 -15.46 -32.68
CA SER A 160 24.75 -14.94 -33.99
C SER A 160 23.43 -15.56 -34.43
N MET A 161 22.83 -15.02 -35.49
CA MET A 161 21.58 -15.55 -36.04
C MET A 161 21.67 -17.03 -36.45
N ASP A 162 22.86 -17.47 -36.91
CA ASP A 162 23.12 -18.84 -37.35
C ASP A 162 23.64 -19.76 -36.23
N SER A 163 24.06 -19.18 -35.10
CA SER A 163 24.61 -19.89 -33.95
C SER A 163 24.12 -19.24 -32.64
N PRO A 164 22.83 -19.42 -32.28
CA PRO A 164 22.31 -18.91 -31.02
C PRO A 164 22.96 -19.62 -29.83
N VAL A 165 23.02 -18.92 -28.70
CA VAL A 165 23.51 -19.45 -27.42
C VAL A 165 22.35 -19.68 -26.46
N ASP A 166 22.44 -20.75 -25.66
CA ASP A 166 21.46 -21.09 -24.63
C ASP A 166 21.72 -20.28 -23.36
N LEU A 167 20.78 -19.38 -23.05
CA LEU A 167 20.72 -18.56 -21.85
C LEU A 167 19.61 -18.99 -20.90
N SER A 168 19.14 -20.24 -20.96
CA SER A 168 18.05 -20.75 -20.11
C SER A 168 18.36 -20.62 -18.62
N TRP A 169 19.64 -20.55 -18.25
CA TRP A 169 20.11 -20.26 -16.89
C TRP A 169 19.67 -18.89 -16.36
N ALA A 170 19.38 -17.95 -17.27
CA ALA A 170 18.96 -16.60 -16.93
C ALA A 170 17.48 -16.54 -16.50
N VAL A 171 16.67 -17.53 -16.88
CA VAL A 171 15.26 -17.63 -16.49
C VAL A 171 15.18 -18.07 -15.03
N TYR A 172 14.61 -17.22 -14.16
CA TYR A 172 14.50 -17.56 -12.75
C TYR A 172 13.42 -18.63 -12.53
N GLY A 173 13.78 -19.75 -11.90
CA GLY A 173 12.85 -20.84 -11.60
C GLY A 173 12.25 -21.51 -12.83
N GLY A 174 12.95 -21.54 -13.97
CA GLY A 174 12.40 -22.05 -15.24
C GLY A 174 12.21 -23.56 -15.35
N THR A 175 12.59 -24.34 -14.33
CA THR A 175 12.36 -25.80 -14.15
C THR A 175 11.43 -26.12 -12.98
N PHE A 176 10.91 -25.07 -12.31
CA PHE A 176 9.98 -25.17 -11.17
C PHE A 176 10.33 -26.22 -10.08
N PRO A 177 11.55 -26.22 -9.51
CA PRO A 177 11.92 -27.17 -8.46
C PRO A 177 11.05 -26.99 -7.20
N VAL A 178 11.02 -28.01 -6.34
CA VAL A 178 10.22 -27.99 -5.11
C VAL A 178 10.65 -26.83 -4.20
N SER A 179 9.67 -26.17 -3.58
CA SER A 179 9.89 -25.05 -2.64
C SER A 179 10.70 -23.88 -3.20
N ASP A 180 10.77 -23.69 -4.52
CA ASP A 180 11.51 -22.58 -5.14
C ASP A 180 10.82 -21.23 -4.91
N GLU A 181 11.53 -20.30 -4.27
CA GLU A 181 11.08 -18.93 -4.00
C GLU A 181 11.07 -18.06 -5.25
N ARG A 182 11.88 -18.40 -6.27
CA ARG A 182 11.93 -17.70 -7.55
C ARG A 182 10.62 -17.79 -8.32
N ARG A 183 9.73 -18.71 -7.95
CA ARG A 183 8.36 -18.74 -8.44
C ARG A 183 7.68 -17.39 -8.21
N ASN A 184 7.96 -16.68 -7.11
CA ASN A 184 7.39 -15.35 -6.84
C ASN A 184 7.82 -14.25 -7.84
N LEU A 185 8.80 -14.52 -8.71
CA LEU A 185 9.21 -13.63 -9.80
C LEU A 185 8.37 -13.81 -11.07
N TRP A 186 7.58 -14.88 -11.14
CA TRP A 186 6.56 -15.06 -12.16
C TRP A 186 5.30 -14.28 -11.76
N GLN A 187 4.69 -13.59 -12.71
CA GLN A 187 3.47 -12.82 -12.52
C GLN A 187 2.34 -13.51 -13.28
N GLY A 188 1.12 -13.49 -12.74
CA GLY A 188 -0.01 -14.17 -13.38
C GLY A 188 -0.91 -14.89 -12.39
N ALA A 189 -1.77 -15.76 -12.90
CA ALA A 189 -2.79 -16.42 -12.08
C ALA A 189 -2.20 -17.52 -11.17
N TRP A 190 -2.40 -17.44 -9.85
CA TRP A 190 -1.86 -18.41 -8.85
C TRP A 190 -2.87 -19.43 -8.26
N GLY A 191 -4.10 -19.48 -8.76
CA GLY A 191 -5.25 -19.88 -7.92
C GLY A 191 -5.83 -21.26 -8.20
N SER A 192 -5.39 -21.92 -9.26
CA SER A 192 -5.82 -23.28 -9.63
C SER A 192 -4.59 -24.04 -10.14
N ASN A 193 -3.49 -23.95 -9.38
CA ASN A 193 -2.17 -24.27 -9.88
C ASN A 193 -1.51 -25.29 -8.96
N ASN A 194 -1.04 -26.39 -9.52
CA ASN A 194 -0.15 -27.32 -8.83
C ASN A 194 1.16 -27.42 -9.60
N VAL A 195 2.28 -27.17 -8.94
CA VAL A 195 3.58 -27.62 -9.43
C VAL A 195 3.80 -29.00 -8.85
N LYS A 196 3.75 -30.07 -9.65
CA LYS A 196 3.82 -31.48 -9.21
C LYS A 196 4.28 -32.39 -10.35
N GLY A 197 4.20 -33.70 -10.18
CA GLY A 197 4.52 -34.68 -11.22
C GLY A 197 5.84 -35.41 -11.00
N ASP A 198 6.43 -35.25 -9.81
CA ASP A 198 7.67 -35.85 -9.34
C ASP A 198 7.46 -37.19 -8.58
N ASP A 199 6.29 -37.85 -8.73
CA ASP A 199 6.01 -39.12 -8.04
C ASP A 199 6.82 -40.30 -8.61
N LEU A 200 7.10 -40.29 -9.93
CA LEU A 200 7.84 -41.36 -10.62
C LEU A 200 9.26 -40.93 -10.96
N TYR A 201 9.42 -39.82 -11.69
CA TYR A 201 10.72 -39.19 -11.89
C TYR A 201 10.84 -38.03 -10.90
N HIS A 202 11.56 -38.26 -9.81
CA HIS A 202 11.66 -37.30 -8.70
C HIS A 202 12.32 -35.96 -9.09
N CYS A 203 12.97 -35.91 -10.25
CA CYS A 203 13.73 -34.78 -10.77
C CYS A 203 12.97 -33.92 -11.79
N ASN A 204 11.65 -34.09 -11.97
CA ASN A 204 10.89 -33.23 -12.86
C ASN A 204 9.51 -32.87 -12.29
N ARG A 205 9.16 -31.58 -12.36
CA ARG A 205 7.85 -31.08 -11.93
C ARG A 205 7.30 -30.14 -12.98
N ILE A 206 6.01 -30.24 -13.23
CA ILE A 206 5.33 -29.41 -14.22
C ILE A 206 4.35 -28.48 -13.53
N TRP A 207 4.20 -27.29 -14.10
CA TRP A 207 3.15 -26.36 -13.70
C TRP A 207 1.86 -26.73 -14.42
N GLU A 208 0.86 -27.17 -13.65
CA GLU A 208 -0.46 -27.53 -14.13
C GLU A 208 -1.47 -26.40 -13.89
N MET A 209 -2.27 -26.05 -14.90
CA MET A 209 -3.43 -25.15 -14.77
C MET A 209 -4.64 -25.70 -15.54
N TRP A 210 -5.83 -25.65 -14.96
CA TRP A 210 -7.07 -26.19 -15.56
C TRP A 210 -8.25 -25.23 -15.46
N LYS A 211 -9.31 -25.52 -16.23
CA LYS A 211 -10.55 -24.76 -16.31
C LYS A 211 -10.37 -23.30 -16.76
N ILE A 212 -9.56 -23.12 -17.80
CA ILE A 212 -9.09 -21.81 -18.25
C ILE A 212 -9.98 -21.25 -19.39
N ARG A 213 -10.38 -19.97 -19.26
CA ARG A 213 -10.96 -19.18 -20.37
C ARG A 213 -9.99 -18.16 -20.94
N GLY A 214 -9.14 -17.60 -20.09
CA GLY A 214 -8.03 -16.78 -20.52
C GLY A 214 -7.10 -16.55 -19.36
N THR A 215 -5.81 -16.82 -19.57
CA THR A 215 -4.78 -16.68 -18.53
C THR A 215 -3.47 -16.20 -19.11
N GLU A 216 -2.62 -15.63 -18.26
CA GLU A 216 -1.23 -15.33 -18.57
C GLU A 216 -0.37 -15.59 -17.33
N VAL A 217 0.71 -16.34 -17.52
CA VAL A 217 1.78 -16.54 -16.53
C VAL A 217 3.07 -16.15 -17.22
N PHE A 218 3.76 -15.15 -16.68
CA PHE A 218 4.89 -14.52 -17.35
C PHE A 218 6.00 -14.12 -16.39
N GLN A 219 7.21 -14.02 -16.90
CA GLN A 219 8.34 -13.43 -16.22
C GLN A 219 8.84 -12.25 -17.06
N GLN A 220 9.15 -11.14 -16.40
CA GLN A 220 9.89 -10.06 -17.02
C GLN A 220 11.34 -10.20 -16.61
N LEU A 221 12.21 -10.48 -17.59
CA LEU A 221 13.65 -10.40 -17.40
C LEU A 221 14.11 -8.99 -17.73
N ASN A 222 14.98 -8.49 -16.86
CA ASN A 222 15.71 -7.25 -17.03
C ASN A 222 17.21 -7.58 -17.22
N ASP A 223 18.00 -6.58 -17.60
CA ASP A 223 19.45 -6.68 -17.82
C ASP A 223 19.87 -7.66 -18.91
N LEU A 224 18.98 -7.95 -19.85
CA LEU A 224 19.34 -8.76 -21.00
C LEU A 224 20.28 -7.98 -21.93
N PRO A 225 21.31 -8.61 -22.51
CA PRO A 225 22.04 -8.03 -23.63
C PRO A 225 21.06 -7.62 -24.74
N ASN A 226 21.25 -6.46 -25.36
CA ASN A 226 20.44 -6.11 -26.52
C ASN A 226 20.67 -7.12 -27.64
N GLY A 227 19.62 -7.50 -28.36
CA GLY A 227 19.70 -8.46 -29.46
C GLY A 227 18.39 -9.19 -29.72
N TYR A 228 18.47 -10.23 -30.55
CA TYR A 228 17.36 -11.10 -30.87
C TYR A 228 17.32 -12.28 -29.91
N TYR A 229 16.12 -12.59 -29.43
CA TYR A 229 15.86 -13.67 -28.49
C TYR A 229 14.84 -14.64 -29.06
N GLY A 230 15.00 -15.92 -28.74
CA GLY A 230 14.00 -16.96 -28.94
C GLY A 230 13.59 -17.55 -27.60
N VAL A 231 12.29 -17.71 -27.38
CA VAL A 231 11.75 -18.35 -26.19
C VAL A 231 10.92 -19.54 -26.61
N CYS A 232 11.22 -20.71 -26.04
CA CYS A 232 10.33 -21.87 -26.12
C CYS A 232 10.19 -22.50 -24.73
N ALA A 233 9.20 -23.36 -24.57
CA ALA A 233 9.02 -24.14 -23.37
C ALA A 233 8.49 -25.52 -23.74
N GLN A 234 8.61 -26.46 -22.81
CA GLN A 234 7.87 -27.71 -22.92
C GLN A 234 6.46 -27.46 -22.40
N ALA A 235 5.52 -27.28 -23.31
CA ALA A 235 4.18 -26.84 -22.99
C ALA A 235 3.12 -27.58 -23.79
N PHE A 236 2.16 -28.16 -23.07
CA PHE A 236 1.01 -28.84 -23.62
C PHE A 236 -0.27 -28.05 -23.39
N TYR A 237 -1.15 -28.08 -24.39
CA TYR A 237 -2.51 -27.55 -24.34
C TYR A 237 -3.53 -28.66 -24.63
N SER A 238 -4.62 -28.63 -23.88
CA SER A 238 -5.83 -29.39 -24.11
C SER A 238 -7.04 -28.45 -24.06
N PRO A 239 -8.00 -28.55 -25.00
CA PRO A 239 -9.25 -27.80 -24.93
C PRO A 239 -10.25 -28.38 -23.90
N THR A 240 -9.96 -29.55 -23.33
CA THR A 240 -10.77 -30.23 -22.32
C THR A 240 -9.95 -30.61 -21.10
N ALA A 241 -10.62 -30.96 -19.99
CA ALA A 241 -9.97 -31.46 -18.80
C ALA A 241 -9.38 -32.88 -19.03
N ASN A 242 -8.38 -33.27 -18.22
CA ASN A 242 -7.76 -34.60 -18.33
C ASN A 242 -8.78 -35.76 -18.20
N SER A 243 -9.89 -35.57 -17.49
CA SER A 243 -10.97 -36.56 -17.35
C SER A 243 -11.74 -36.82 -18.65
N ASP A 244 -11.66 -35.90 -19.61
CA ASP A 244 -12.49 -35.90 -20.83
C ASP A 244 -11.66 -36.28 -22.07
N VAL A 245 -10.41 -36.68 -21.85
CA VAL A 245 -9.53 -37.17 -22.91
C VAL A 245 -10.15 -38.44 -23.50
N SER A 246 -10.53 -38.38 -24.79
CA SER A 246 -11.25 -39.46 -25.47
C SER A 246 -10.78 -39.70 -26.90
N SER A 247 -11.20 -40.81 -27.51
CA SER A 247 -10.93 -41.11 -28.91
C SER A 247 -11.53 -40.08 -29.87
N ALA A 248 -12.67 -39.46 -29.53
CA ALA A 248 -13.32 -38.46 -30.38
C ALA A 248 -12.47 -37.18 -30.52
N HIS A 249 -11.89 -36.71 -29.42
CA HIS A 249 -10.95 -35.59 -29.44
C HIS A 249 -9.60 -35.95 -30.08
N TYR A 250 -9.16 -37.20 -29.94
CA TYR A 250 -8.01 -37.68 -30.71
C TYR A 250 -8.27 -37.66 -32.22
N ASP A 251 -9.47 -38.06 -32.66
CA ASP A 251 -9.86 -38.01 -34.09
C ASP A 251 -9.95 -36.55 -34.58
N ALA A 252 -10.51 -35.64 -33.77
CA ALA A 252 -10.56 -34.20 -34.06
C ALA A 252 -9.16 -33.55 -34.11
N TYR A 253 -8.21 -34.04 -33.32
CA TYR A 253 -6.81 -33.64 -33.44
C TYR A 253 -6.21 -34.09 -34.78
N LEU A 254 -6.49 -35.33 -35.21
CA LEU A 254 -5.96 -35.86 -36.48
C LEU A 254 -6.53 -35.17 -37.73
N ASP A 255 -7.79 -34.76 -37.70
CA ASP A 255 -8.42 -34.03 -38.82
C ASP A 255 -8.19 -32.51 -38.77
N GLY A 256 -7.57 -32.01 -37.70
CA GLY A 256 -7.21 -30.60 -37.51
C GLY A 256 -8.35 -29.72 -37.00
N SER A 257 -9.50 -30.27 -36.61
CA SER A 257 -10.63 -29.52 -36.05
C SER A 257 -10.47 -29.17 -34.56
N GLU A 258 -9.51 -29.76 -33.87
CA GLU A 258 -9.18 -29.44 -32.48
C GLU A 258 -8.42 -28.09 -32.37
N SER A 259 -9.07 -27.03 -31.90
CA SER A 259 -8.48 -25.68 -31.83
C SER A 259 -7.50 -25.52 -30.68
N THR A 260 -6.32 -24.93 -30.93
CA THR A 260 -5.43 -24.45 -29.87
C THR A 260 -5.81 -23.04 -29.41
N ALA A 261 -5.80 -22.83 -28.10
CA ALA A 261 -5.95 -21.51 -27.48
C ALA A 261 -4.75 -21.17 -26.57
N GLY A 262 -3.81 -22.09 -26.39
CA GLY A 262 -2.63 -21.95 -25.52
C GLY A 262 -1.38 -21.63 -26.31
N TYR A 263 -0.59 -20.68 -25.81
CA TYR A 263 0.59 -20.16 -26.47
C TYR A 263 1.75 -19.97 -25.49
N VAL A 264 2.97 -20.24 -25.96
CA VAL A 264 4.21 -19.67 -25.40
C VAL A 264 4.45 -18.34 -26.13
N PHE A 265 4.85 -17.29 -25.42
CA PHE A 265 5.03 -15.97 -26.01
C PHE A 265 6.33 -15.30 -25.54
N ALA A 266 6.84 -14.39 -26.37
CA ALA A 266 7.97 -13.51 -26.08
C ALA A 266 7.71 -12.14 -26.71
N GLY A 267 7.65 -11.10 -25.88
CA GLY A 267 7.21 -9.78 -26.32
C GLY A 267 5.84 -9.83 -26.98
N SER A 268 5.76 -9.39 -28.24
CA SER A 268 4.54 -9.44 -29.05
C SER A 268 4.35 -10.74 -29.82
N ASP A 269 5.39 -11.57 -29.95
CA ASP A 269 5.33 -12.81 -30.72
C ASP A 269 4.86 -13.99 -29.86
N LYS A 270 4.26 -14.99 -30.51
CA LYS A 270 3.74 -16.17 -29.83
C LYS A 270 3.66 -17.39 -30.74
N VAL A 271 3.81 -18.55 -30.13
CA VAL A 271 3.80 -19.86 -30.77
C VAL A 271 2.83 -20.79 -30.05
N PRO A 272 2.09 -21.64 -30.77
CA PRO A 272 1.12 -22.54 -30.16
C PRO A 272 1.82 -23.58 -29.29
N MET A 273 1.20 -23.90 -28.15
CA MET A 273 1.56 -25.07 -27.34
C MET A 273 1.28 -26.37 -28.11
N GLN A 274 1.98 -27.44 -27.75
CA GLN A 274 1.74 -28.75 -28.32
C GLN A 274 0.39 -29.29 -27.84
N ASN A 275 -0.39 -29.89 -28.75
CA ASN A 275 -1.62 -30.56 -28.32
C ASN A 275 -1.28 -31.83 -27.54
N ILE A 276 -1.94 -32.10 -26.41
CA ILE A 276 -1.71 -33.31 -25.60
C ILE A 276 -1.82 -34.61 -26.42
N TYR A 277 -2.68 -34.64 -27.45
CA TYR A 277 -2.89 -35.81 -28.32
C TYR A 277 -1.71 -36.16 -29.22
N SER A 278 -0.71 -35.29 -29.31
CA SER A 278 0.59 -35.61 -29.92
C SER A 278 1.32 -36.75 -29.19
N LEU A 279 0.95 -37.05 -27.94
CA LEU A 279 1.54 -38.10 -27.12
C LEU A 279 0.84 -39.47 -27.25
N ALA A 280 -0.17 -39.61 -28.09
CA ALA A 280 -0.89 -40.89 -28.24
C ALA A 280 0.01 -41.99 -28.82
N THR A 281 -0.10 -43.20 -28.29
CA THR A 281 0.71 -44.36 -28.72
C THR A 281 -0.14 -45.59 -28.99
N ASP A 282 0.39 -46.57 -29.74
CA ASP A 282 -0.27 -47.86 -30.02
C ASP A 282 -0.11 -48.90 -28.89
N GLN A 283 0.64 -48.58 -27.84
CA GLN A 283 1.00 -49.51 -26.79
C GLN A 283 0.90 -48.86 -25.42
N LYS A 284 0.43 -49.63 -24.42
CA LYS A 284 0.51 -49.21 -23.03
C LYS A 284 1.97 -49.14 -22.59
N ILE A 285 2.37 -48.02 -21.99
CA ILE A 285 3.70 -47.81 -21.41
C ILE A 285 3.53 -47.41 -19.95
N ASP A 286 3.95 -48.27 -19.01
CA ASP A 286 3.57 -48.19 -17.59
C ASP A 286 3.86 -46.84 -16.90
N ASN A 287 4.88 -46.09 -17.33
CA ASN A 287 5.27 -44.80 -16.75
C ASN A 287 5.00 -43.59 -17.66
N LEU A 288 4.37 -43.77 -18.82
CA LEU A 288 4.18 -42.72 -19.83
C LEU A 288 2.75 -42.67 -20.41
N ASN A 289 2.16 -43.82 -20.73
CA ASN A 289 0.86 -43.90 -21.40
C ASN A 289 0.07 -45.10 -20.84
N THR A 290 -0.74 -44.87 -19.80
CA THR A 290 -1.54 -45.94 -19.17
C THR A 290 -3.05 -45.84 -19.37
N MET A 291 -3.56 -44.73 -19.91
CA MET A 291 -4.98 -44.53 -20.16
C MET A 291 -5.35 -45.04 -21.56
N SER A 292 -6.25 -46.02 -21.66
CA SER A 292 -6.76 -46.51 -22.96
C SER A 292 -7.85 -45.60 -23.50
N LEU A 293 -7.76 -45.23 -24.78
CA LEU A 293 -8.81 -44.48 -25.48
C LEU A 293 -9.92 -45.38 -26.06
N GLY A 294 -9.81 -46.71 -25.93
CA GLY A 294 -10.80 -47.66 -26.44
C GLY A 294 -10.73 -47.93 -27.95
N ASN A 295 -9.93 -47.18 -28.70
CA ASN A 295 -9.65 -47.36 -30.14
C ASN A 295 -8.28 -48.00 -30.43
N GLY A 296 -7.68 -48.65 -29.43
CA GLY A 296 -6.32 -49.22 -29.52
C GLY A 296 -5.19 -48.22 -29.24
N LYS A 297 -5.51 -46.95 -29.00
CA LYS A 297 -4.52 -45.92 -28.58
C LYS A 297 -4.45 -45.77 -27.07
N TRP A 298 -3.28 -45.34 -26.60
CA TRP A 298 -2.97 -45.10 -25.19
C TRP A 298 -2.43 -43.68 -24.98
N MET A 299 -2.92 -43.00 -23.95
CA MET A 299 -2.60 -41.63 -23.58
C MET A 299 -1.98 -41.55 -22.17
N PRO A 300 -1.29 -40.45 -21.84
CA PRO A 300 -0.90 -40.17 -20.47
C PRO A 300 -2.12 -39.97 -19.56
N ASP A 301 -2.04 -40.50 -18.35
CA ASP A 301 -3.09 -40.68 -17.34
C ASP A 301 -2.86 -39.74 -16.15
N GLY A 302 -2.67 -38.45 -16.46
CA GLY A 302 -2.46 -37.40 -15.48
C GLY A 302 -1.02 -36.87 -15.37
N THR A 303 -0.84 -35.87 -14.51
CA THR A 303 0.35 -34.98 -14.49
C THR A 303 1.69 -35.69 -14.34
N THR A 304 1.75 -36.80 -13.60
CA THR A 304 3.01 -37.53 -13.39
C THR A 304 3.54 -38.10 -14.71
N GLN A 305 2.67 -38.58 -15.59
CA GLN A 305 3.08 -39.11 -16.89
C GLN A 305 3.39 -37.99 -17.89
N TYR A 306 2.65 -36.87 -17.87
CA TYR A 306 3.01 -35.69 -18.64
C TYR A 306 4.37 -35.11 -18.20
N SER A 307 4.67 -35.12 -16.90
CA SER A 307 5.98 -34.73 -16.36
C SER A 307 7.09 -35.64 -16.88
N ASN A 308 6.87 -36.96 -16.91
CA ASN A 308 7.83 -37.90 -17.49
C ASN A 308 8.03 -37.69 -19.00
N HIS A 309 6.96 -37.35 -19.74
CA HIS A 309 7.06 -37.00 -21.16
C HIS A 309 7.89 -35.72 -21.36
N ILE A 310 7.67 -34.69 -20.54
CA ILE A 310 8.48 -33.48 -20.54
C ILE A 310 9.95 -33.81 -20.21
N PHE A 311 10.21 -34.60 -19.17
CA PHE A 311 11.56 -35.06 -18.85
C PHE A 311 12.24 -35.80 -20.03
N ASN A 312 11.47 -36.58 -20.79
CA ASN A 312 11.94 -37.29 -21.99
C ASN A 312 12.05 -36.40 -23.25
N GLY A 313 11.84 -35.08 -23.13
CA GLY A 313 12.02 -34.10 -24.21
C GLY A 313 10.78 -33.81 -25.05
N HIS A 314 9.59 -34.32 -24.68
CA HIS A 314 8.36 -34.04 -25.41
C HIS A 314 7.75 -32.68 -25.03
N GLY A 315 6.87 -32.16 -25.89
CA GLY A 315 6.11 -30.93 -25.59
C GLY A 315 6.85 -29.63 -25.94
N MET A 316 8.06 -29.69 -26.48
CA MET A 316 8.81 -28.50 -26.87
C MET A 316 8.06 -27.71 -27.97
N THR A 317 7.81 -26.43 -27.72
CA THR A 317 7.22 -25.54 -28.73
C THR A 317 8.26 -25.08 -29.74
N ASN A 318 7.79 -24.47 -30.84
CA ASN A 318 8.65 -23.58 -31.61
C ASN A 318 9.11 -22.40 -30.74
N GLU A 319 10.03 -21.58 -31.26
CA GLU A 319 10.48 -20.38 -30.58
C GLU A 319 9.61 -19.17 -30.93
N ALA A 320 9.07 -18.51 -29.90
CA ALA A 320 8.55 -17.15 -30.03
C ALA A 320 9.75 -16.18 -30.04
N LYS A 321 9.81 -15.30 -31.04
CA LYS A 321 10.98 -14.44 -31.27
C LYS A 321 10.70 -13.00 -30.85
N ALA A 322 11.66 -12.41 -30.13
CA ALA A 322 11.59 -11.03 -29.70
C ALA A 322 12.89 -10.29 -30.02
N SER A 323 12.77 -8.98 -30.27
CA SER A 323 13.92 -8.07 -30.29
C SER A 323 13.95 -7.30 -28.98
N VAL A 324 15.12 -7.24 -28.36
CA VAL A 324 15.35 -6.54 -27.10
C VAL A 324 16.33 -5.41 -27.37
N THR A 325 15.87 -4.17 -27.19
CA THR A 325 16.64 -2.95 -27.43
C THR A 325 16.90 -2.13 -26.16
N ASN A 326 16.20 -2.48 -25.08
CA ASN A 326 16.21 -1.80 -23.78
C ASN A 326 16.62 -2.74 -22.63
N GLY A 327 17.16 -3.92 -22.95
CA GLY A 327 17.52 -4.96 -21.98
C GLY A 327 16.34 -5.62 -21.24
N GLN A 328 15.10 -5.43 -21.68
CA GLN A 328 13.92 -6.05 -21.07
C GLN A 328 13.23 -7.03 -22.02
N LEU A 329 12.83 -8.18 -21.50
CA LEU A 329 12.01 -9.16 -22.20
C LEU A 329 10.94 -9.74 -21.28
N THR A 330 9.69 -9.55 -21.66
CA THR A 330 8.55 -10.26 -21.06
C THR A 330 8.22 -11.48 -21.89
N PHE A 331 8.18 -12.65 -21.26
CA PHE A 331 7.82 -13.91 -21.91
C PHE A 331 7.06 -14.81 -20.94
N GLY A 332 6.44 -15.86 -21.46
CA GLY A 332 5.72 -16.82 -20.65
C GLY A 332 4.73 -17.65 -21.44
N VAL A 333 3.65 -18.04 -20.77
CA VAL A 333 2.52 -18.75 -21.37
C VAL A 333 1.24 -17.93 -21.25
N ARG A 334 0.37 -18.05 -22.25
CA ARG A 334 -0.97 -17.46 -22.18
C ARG A 334 -2.01 -18.36 -22.85
N VAL A 335 -3.23 -18.29 -22.38
CA VAL A 335 -4.40 -18.87 -23.05
C VAL A 335 -5.30 -17.74 -23.50
N GLU A 336 -5.65 -17.71 -24.78
CA GLU A 336 -6.53 -16.71 -25.36
C GLU A 336 -7.83 -17.38 -25.82
N LYS A 337 -8.94 -17.08 -25.14
CA LYS A 337 -10.28 -17.62 -25.46
C LYS A 337 -10.40 -19.15 -25.29
N GLY A 338 -9.85 -19.68 -24.21
CA GLY A 338 -10.05 -21.08 -23.80
C GLY A 338 -11.52 -21.44 -23.57
N THR A 339 -11.81 -22.73 -23.60
CA THR A 339 -13.18 -23.29 -23.53
C THR A 339 -13.84 -23.12 -22.15
N GLY A 340 -13.05 -22.79 -21.13
CA GLY A 340 -13.45 -22.86 -19.73
C GLY A 340 -13.21 -24.21 -19.07
N GLU A 341 -12.92 -25.24 -19.87
CA GLU A 341 -12.41 -26.55 -19.45
C GLU A 341 -10.98 -26.79 -19.96
N SER A 342 -10.38 -25.80 -20.65
CA SER A 342 -9.00 -25.88 -21.14
C SER A 342 -8.02 -26.19 -20.01
N TRP A 343 -7.02 -27.00 -20.35
CA TRP A 343 -5.98 -27.49 -19.45
C TRP A 343 -4.62 -27.27 -20.11
N ILE A 344 -3.68 -26.70 -19.36
CA ILE A 344 -2.30 -26.51 -19.81
C ILE A 344 -1.33 -27.10 -18.80
N LEU A 345 -0.24 -27.64 -19.30
CA LEU A 345 0.91 -28.07 -18.52
C LEU A 345 2.16 -27.50 -19.14
N PHE A 346 3.02 -26.90 -18.34
CA PHE A 346 4.26 -26.35 -18.87
C PHE A 346 5.40 -26.41 -17.86
N ASP A 347 6.60 -26.53 -18.39
CA ASP A 347 7.87 -26.59 -17.65
C ASP A 347 9.02 -26.26 -18.61
N ASN A 348 10.24 -26.19 -18.07
CA ASN A 348 11.49 -26.14 -18.78
C ASN A 348 11.52 -25.04 -19.86
N PHE A 349 11.42 -23.79 -19.42
CA PHE A 349 11.58 -22.64 -20.32
C PHE A 349 13.03 -22.53 -20.79
N HIS A 350 13.17 -22.39 -22.11
CA HIS A 350 14.43 -22.11 -22.79
C HIS A 350 14.48 -20.70 -23.32
N LEU A 351 15.63 -20.05 -23.15
CA LEU A 351 15.91 -18.72 -23.65
C LEU A 351 17.15 -18.78 -24.53
N TYR A 352 17.01 -18.48 -25.81
CA TYR A 352 18.10 -18.43 -26.77
C TYR A 352 18.43 -16.99 -27.13
N TYR A 353 19.72 -16.67 -27.23
CA TYR A 353 20.20 -15.37 -27.69
C TYR A 353 20.92 -15.52 -29.03
N TYR A 354 20.49 -14.73 -30.00
CA TYR A 354 20.94 -14.77 -31.40
C TYR A 354 21.92 -13.64 -31.74
N GLY A 355 22.39 -12.88 -30.75
CA GLY A 355 23.24 -11.71 -30.99
C GLY A 355 22.47 -10.44 -31.36
N ALA A 356 23.21 -9.36 -31.54
CA ALA A 356 22.70 -8.03 -31.84
C ALA A 356 22.95 -7.59 -33.29
N GLU A 357 23.50 -8.46 -34.14
CA GLU A 357 23.86 -8.10 -35.51
C GLU A 357 22.61 -7.69 -36.31
N GLY A 358 22.66 -6.52 -36.95
CA GLY A 358 21.55 -5.98 -37.72
C GLY A 358 20.39 -5.42 -36.87
N LEU A 359 20.48 -5.44 -35.53
CA LEU A 359 19.48 -4.83 -34.66
C LEU A 359 19.58 -3.30 -34.74
N GLU A 360 18.54 -2.67 -35.28
CA GLU A 360 18.38 -1.22 -35.18
C GLU A 360 18.01 -0.85 -33.75
N ILE A 361 18.99 -0.38 -32.98
CA ILE A 361 18.75 0.26 -31.69
C ILE A 361 18.41 1.72 -32.00
N PRO A 362 17.20 2.20 -31.68
CA PRO A 362 16.85 3.61 -31.85
C PRO A 362 17.93 4.48 -31.22
N ALA A 363 18.44 5.48 -31.94
CA ALA A 363 19.37 6.44 -31.36
C ALA A 363 18.68 7.11 -30.18
N GLN A 364 19.04 6.73 -28.96
CA GLN A 364 18.60 7.44 -27.78
C GLN A 364 19.20 8.84 -27.83
N GLN A 365 18.33 9.84 -27.67
CA GLN A 365 18.73 11.23 -27.63
C GLN A 365 19.70 11.42 -26.45
N ALA A 366 20.86 12.00 -26.73
CA ALA A 366 21.97 12.07 -25.80
C ALA A 366 21.88 13.35 -24.96
N ASP A 367 21.27 13.30 -23.78
CA ASP A 367 21.23 14.48 -22.88
C ASP A 367 21.56 14.18 -21.39
N ALA A 368 21.55 12.92 -20.95
CA ALA A 368 21.98 12.56 -19.58
C ALA A 368 23.49 12.25 -19.51
N VAL A 369 24.31 13.20 -19.03
CA VAL A 369 25.69 12.93 -18.59
C VAL A 369 25.83 13.18 -17.09
N ILE A 370 26.81 12.54 -16.45
CA ILE A 370 27.13 12.81 -15.04
C ILE A 370 27.75 14.21 -14.96
N ALA A 371 27.13 15.11 -14.20
CA ALA A 371 27.61 16.47 -13.96
C ALA A 371 28.53 16.56 -12.73
N GLY A 372 28.34 15.67 -11.75
CA GLY A 372 28.95 15.77 -10.42
C GLY A 372 28.85 14.46 -9.66
N VAL A 373 29.89 14.11 -8.90
CA VAL A 373 29.91 12.99 -7.95
C VAL A 373 30.57 13.50 -6.68
N GLU A 374 29.81 13.50 -5.59
CA GLU A 374 30.29 13.83 -4.24
C GLU A 374 30.31 12.55 -3.40
N TYR A 375 31.46 12.24 -2.80
CA TYR A 375 31.56 11.17 -1.79
C TYR A 375 31.28 11.72 -0.40
N ARG A 376 30.45 11.01 0.37
CA ARG A 376 30.15 11.33 1.77
C ARG A 376 30.34 10.07 2.61
N GLN A 377 31.08 10.22 3.71
CA GLN A 377 31.33 9.15 4.67
C GLN A 377 30.61 9.47 5.98
N ALA A 378 29.50 8.77 6.21
CA ALA A 378 28.73 8.76 7.45
C ALA A 378 28.40 7.29 7.82
N ASP A 379 27.32 7.02 8.56
CA ASP A 379 26.91 5.66 8.95
C ASP A 379 26.81 4.74 7.74
N ARG A 380 26.38 5.30 6.59
CA ARG A 380 26.42 4.64 5.28
C ARG A 380 27.25 5.48 4.31
N SER A 381 28.39 4.94 3.89
CA SER A 381 29.18 5.56 2.82
C SER A 381 28.38 5.63 1.51
N HIS A 382 28.31 6.79 0.88
CA HIS A 382 27.48 6.98 -0.30
C HIS A 382 28.05 8.01 -1.28
N LEU A 383 27.53 7.99 -2.50
CA LEU A 383 27.81 8.93 -3.57
C LEU A 383 26.56 9.75 -3.89
N CYS A 384 26.65 11.07 -3.86
CA CYS A 384 25.64 11.96 -4.43
C CYS A 384 26.03 12.27 -5.88
N VAL A 385 25.26 11.74 -6.83
CA VAL A 385 25.53 11.83 -8.27
C VAL A 385 24.51 12.76 -8.91
N SER A 386 24.97 13.87 -9.49
CA SER A 386 24.13 14.81 -10.23
C SER A 386 24.30 14.60 -11.73
N PHE A 387 23.22 14.78 -12.50
CA PHE A 387 23.19 14.63 -13.95
C PHE A 387 22.89 15.96 -14.63
N THR A 388 23.39 16.16 -15.86
CA THR A 388 22.99 17.30 -16.71
C THR A 388 21.59 17.11 -17.26
N GLY A 389 20.91 18.22 -17.60
CA GLY A 389 19.59 18.22 -18.24
C GLY A 389 18.45 18.62 -17.30
N SER A 390 17.23 18.62 -17.83
CA SER A 390 15.98 18.93 -17.10
C SER A 390 15.10 17.70 -16.82
N GLU A 391 15.60 16.52 -17.16
CA GLU A 391 14.83 15.27 -17.21
C GLU A 391 15.03 14.48 -15.91
N ASP A 392 13.94 13.97 -15.38
CA ASP A 392 13.90 13.16 -14.16
C ASP A 392 14.69 11.84 -14.32
N VAL A 393 15.65 11.57 -13.43
CA VAL A 393 16.59 10.45 -13.46
C VAL A 393 16.38 9.56 -12.24
N SER A 394 16.34 8.24 -12.41
CA SER A 394 16.33 7.28 -11.29
C SER A 394 17.04 5.98 -11.60
N ILE A 395 17.22 5.09 -10.63
CA ILE A 395 17.75 3.73 -10.83
C ILE A 395 16.59 2.74 -10.85
N GLU A 396 16.56 1.83 -11.83
CA GLU A 396 15.63 0.70 -11.86
C GLU A 396 15.93 -0.27 -10.69
N HIS A 397 14.88 -0.76 -10.03
CA HIS A 397 15.07 -1.69 -8.92
C HIS A 397 15.84 -2.95 -9.33
N GLY A 398 16.68 -3.43 -8.41
CA GLY A 398 17.56 -4.58 -8.63
C GLY A 398 18.87 -4.24 -9.36
N LEU A 399 19.02 -3.04 -9.95
CA LEU A 399 20.17 -2.74 -10.82
C LEU A 399 21.31 -1.99 -10.13
N VAL A 400 21.10 -1.48 -8.92
CA VAL A 400 22.10 -0.66 -8.21
C VAL A 400 23.43 -1.37 -7.96
N GLN A 401 23.41 -2.70 -7.79
CA GLN A 401 24.61 -3.53 -7.58
C GLN A 401 25.54 -3.59 -8.80
N ARG A 402 25.04 -3.21 -9.98
CA ARG A 402 25.82 -3.10 -11.22
C ARG A 402 26.70 -1.84 -11.23
N ILE A 403 26.37 -0.84 -10.41
CA ILE A 403 27.16 0.38 -10.31
C ILE A 403 28.44 0.08 -9.55
N THR A 404 29.57 0.39 -10.17
CA THR A 404 30.90 0.08 -9.64
C THR A 404 31.73 1.35 -9.43
N VAL A 405 32.60 1.30 -8.43
CA VAL A 405 33.68 2.25 -8.22
C VAL A 405 34.98 1.53 -8.47
N THR A 406 35.83 2.09 -9.33
CA THR A 406 37.14 1.53 -9.69
C THR A 406 38.26 2.44 -9.23
N ASP A 407 39.39 1.87 -8.81
CA ASP A 407 40.62 2.62 -8.53
C ASP A 407 41.36 3.02 -9.83
N MET A 408 42.53 3.64 -9.68
CA MET A 408 43.35 4.10 -10.80
C MET A 408 43.92 2.98 -11.66
N ASP A 409 43.99 1.75 -11.14
CA ASP A 409 44.44 0.56 -11.87
C ASP A 409 43.25 -0.15 -12.56
N GLY A 410 42.03 0.37 -12.41
CA GLY A 410 40.81 -0.18 -12.98
C GLY A 410 40.23 -1.34 -12.18
N LYS A 411 40.72 -1.63 -10.97
CA LYS A 411 40.17 -2.67 -10.09
C LYS A 411 38.88 -2.16 -9.46
N VAL A 412 37.82 -2.98 -9.45
CA VAL A 412 36.57 -2.66 -8.75
C VAL A 412 36.82 -2.71 -7.25
N VAL A 413 36.63 -1.58 -6.57
CA VAL A 413 36.90 -1.42 -5.14
C VAL A 413 35.64 -1.16 -4.31
N ALA A 414 34.50 -0.81 -4.91
CA ALA A 414 33.20 -0.76 -4.25
C ALA A 414 32.06 -0.94 -5.25
N LYS A 415 30.88 -1.31 -4.75
CA LYS A 415 29.64 -1.47 -5.53
C LYS A 415 28.49 -0.69 -4.88
N GLY A 416 27.52 -0.28 -5.69
CA GLY A 416 26.27 0.33 -5.21
C GLY A 416 25.43 -0.71 -4.47
N LYS A 417 24.94 -0.38 -3.28
CA LYS A 417 24.08 -1.23 -2.44
C LYS A 417 22.61 -0.86 -2.57
N GLU A 418 22.31 0.43 -2.49
CA GLU A 418 20.97 1.02 -2.48
C GLU A 418 21.02 2.35 -3.23
N ALA A 419 19.90 2.76 -3.83
CA ALA A 419 19.79 4.06 -4.49
C ALA A 419 18.45 4.72 -4.16
N THR A 420 18.47 6.04 -4.00
CA THR A 420 17.27 6.87 -3.81
C THR A 420 17.44 8.23 -4.45
N ASN A 421 16.34 8.82 -4.90
CA ASN A 421 16.27 10.22 -5.33
C ASN A 421 16.03 11.17 -4.16
N TYR A 422 15.61 10.65 -3.00
CA TYR A 422 15.26 11.44 -1.85
C TYR A 422 16.41 11.44 -0.84
N TYR A 423 17.05 12.59 -0.69
CA TYR A 423 18.13 12.85 0.27
C TYR A 423 18.27 14.36 0.48
N ASP A 424 18.89 14.77 1.58
CA ASP A 424 18.99 16.17 2.03
C ASP A 424 17.60 16.84 2.19
N GLY A 425 16.60 16.05 2.59
CA GLY A 425 15.25 16.52 2.91
C GLY A 425 14.37 16.92 1.74
N ARG A 426 14.73 16.51 0.53
CA ARG A 426 13.95 16.79 -0.67
C ARG A 426 14.07 15.67 -1.69
N TRP A 427 13.09 15.62 -2.58
CA TRP A 427 13.21 14.85 -3.81
C TRP A 427 14.16 15.56 -4.77
N ASN A 428 15.14 14.83 -5.33
CA ASN A 428 16.05 15.36 -6.35
C ASN A 428 15.71 14.71 -7.69
N MET A 429 15.22 15.52 -8.63
CA MET A 429 14.80 15.05 -9.96
C MET A 429 15.98 14.62 -10.82
N THR A 430 17.10 15.34 -10.75
CA THR A 430 18.28 15.13 -11.61
C THR A 430 19.48 14.63 -10.82
N SER A 431 19.27 14.04 -9.64
CA SER A 431 20.36 13.55 -8.80
C SER A 431 19.95 12.35 -7.97
N LEU A 432 20.94 11.52 -7.66
CA LEU A 432 20.79 10.25 -6.98
C LEU A 432 21.76 10.14 -5.82
N ARG A 433 21.31 9.58 -4.70
CA ARG A 433 22.19 9.07 -3.66
C ARG A 433 22.36 7.56 -3.88
N ILE A 434 23.59 7.12 -4.05
CA ILE A 434 23.96 5.69 -4.18
C ILE A 434 24.76 5.30 -2.93
N THR A 435 24.15 4.50 -2.06
CA THR A 435 24.85 3.90 -0.92
C THR A 435 25.85 2.88 -1.44
N LEU A 436 27.07 2.85 -0.91
CA LEU A 436 28.11 1.88 -1.26
C LEU A 436 28.12 0.71 -0.27
N ASN A 437 28.55 -0.45 -0.74
CA ASN A 437 28.71 -1.65 0.09
C ASN A 437 29.84 -1.56 1.13
N LYS A 438 30.82 -0.67 0.92
CA LYS A 438 31.92 -0.39 1.86
C LYS A 438 32.46 1.04 1.69
N PRO A 439 33.07 1.64 2.73
CA PRO A 439 33.73 2.94 2.64
C PRO A 439 34.92 2.91 1.66
N LEU A 440 35.21 4.07 1.07
CA LEU A 440 36.36 4.26 0.18
C LEU A 440 37.49 4.97 0.95
N PRO A 441 38.73 4.44 0.94
CA PRO A 441 39.90 5.19 1.39
C PRO A 441 40.05 6.50 0.62
N GLU A 442 40.72 7.50 1.21
CA GLU A 442 41.01 8.75 0.52
C GLU A 442 41.82 8.50 -0.76
N GLY A 443 41.34 8.98 -1.90
CA GLY A 443 41.99 8.73 -3.19
C GLY A 443 41.16 9.13 -4.41
N GLN A 444 41.67 8.80 -5.59
CA GLN A 444 40.99 9.01 -6.88
C GLN A 444 40.35 7.71 -7.37
N TYR A 445 39.12 7.83 -7.84
CA TYR A 445 38.30 6.71 -8.29
C TYR A 445 37.49 7.08 -9.52
N THR A 446 36.96 6.08 -10.21
CA THR A 446 36.00 6.26 -11.30
C THR A 446 34.68 5.58 -10.96
N LEU A 447 33.59 6.36 -10.90
CA LEU A 447 32.23 5.83 -10.86
C LEU A 447 31.85 5.34 -12.25
N THR A 448 31.28 4.14 -12.32
CA THR A 448 30.72 3.57 -13.54
C THR A 448 29.26 3.17 -13.32
N ILE A 449 28.35 3.78 -14.08
CA ILE A 449 26.94 3.39 -14.19
C ILE A 449 26.78 2.65 -15.53
N PRO A 450 26.54 1.32 -15.51
CA PRO A 450 26.39 0.55 -16.74
C PRO A 450 25.19 0.97 -17.58
N ALA A 451 25.23 0.62 -18.88
CA ALA A 451 24.06 0.72 -19.74
C ALA A 451 22.89 -0.10 -19.17
N ASN A 452 21.68 0.35 -19.47
CA ASN A 452 20.40 -0.18 -19.02
C ASN A 452 20.26 -0.20 -17.48
N THR A 453 20.75 0.83 -16.78
CA THR A 453 20.65 0.95 -15.30
C THR A 453 19.75 2.10 -14.85
N LEU A 454 19.82 3.26 -15.54
CA LEU A 454 19.04 4.45 -15.20
C LEU A 454 17.67 4.42 -15.89
N LEU A 455 16.64 4.96 -15.24
CA LEU A 455 15.36 5.31 -15.86
C LEU A 455 15.30 6.82 -16.09
N LEU A 456 14.85 7.24 -17.27
CA LEU A 456 14.71 8.65 -17.64
C LEU A 456 13.29 8.98 -18.10
N MET A 457 12.72 10.09 -17.62
CA MET A 457 11.37 10.51 -18.01
C MET A 457 11.22 10.82 -19.51
N GLU A 458 12.21 11.41 -20.18
CA GLU A 458 12.23 11.66 -21.64
C GLU A 458 11.97 10.38 -22.45
N LEU A 459 12.46 9.26 -21.92
CA LEU A 459 12.29 7.93 -22.50
C LEU A 459 11.02 7.24 -21.97
N ALA A 460 10.06 8.00 -21.44
CA ALA A 460 8.88 7.48 -20.75
C ALA A 460 9.24 6.45 -19.65
N TYR A 461 10.28 6.77 -18.86
CA TYR A 461 10.86 5.90 -17.82
C TYR A 461 11.31 4.53 -18.33
N GLN A 462 11.95 4.49 -19.50
CA GLN A 462 12.66 3.31 -19.99
C GLN A 462 14.13 3.31 -19.56
N LEU A 463 14.76 2.13 -19.62
CA LEU A 463 16.17 1.96 -19.31
C LEU A 463 17.08 2.74 -20.28
N TYR A 464 18.00 3.52 -19.71
CA TYR A 464 18.99 4.32 -20.43
C TYR A 464 20.11 3.43 -20.97
N GLY A 465 20.27 3.39 -22.28
CA GLY A 465 21.11 2.42 -23.00
C GLY A 465 22.60 2.76 -23.09
N THR A 466 23.05 3.88 -22.54
CA THR A 466 24.47 4.28 -22.59
C THR A 466 25.15 4.12 -21.24
N LYS A 467 26.36 3.57 -21.24
CA LYS A 467 27.23 3.50 -20.05
C LYS A 467 27.73 4.91 -19.71
N LEU A 468 27.63 5.30 -18.44
CA LEU A 468 28.18 6.56 -17.94
C LEU A 468 29.36 6.32 -17.02
N GLN A 469 30.39 7.15 -17.12
CA GLN A 469 31.57 7.09 -16.25
C GLN A 469 32.00 8.49 -15.86
N MET A 470 32.45 8.65 -14.61
CA MET A 470 33.02 9.91 -14.15
C MET A 470 34.10 9.71 -13.08
N PRO A 471 35.29 10.32 -13.23
CA PRO A 471 36.29 10.33 -12.17
C PRO A 471 35.83 11.24 -11.01
N PHE A 472 36.17 10.86 -9.79
CA PHE A 472 35.92 11.62 -8.58
C PHE A 472 37.00 11.37 -7.53
N THR A 473 37.04 12.19 -6.48
CA THR A 473 37.93 12.01 -5.32
C THR A 473 37.10 11.68 -4.10
N SER A 474 37.46 10.65 -3.35
CA SER A 474 36.88 10.39 -2.03
C SER A 474 37.61 11.22 -0.99
N THR A 475 37.06 12.38 -0.63
CA THR A 475 37.55 13.15 0.51
C THR A 475 36.48 13.04 1.60
N PRO A 476 36.75 12.42 2.76
CA PRO A 476 35.76 12.30 3.82
C PRO A 476 35.27 13.70 4.25
N SER A 477 34.02 14.01 3.92
CA SER A 477 33.44 15.33 4.15
C SER A 477 32.75 15.48 5.52
N GLY A 478 32.59 14.39 6.28
CA GLY A 478 31.87 14.38 7.56
C GLY A 478 30.37 14.72 7.46
N ASN A 479 29.85 14.87 6.23
CA ASN A 479 28.44 15.13 5.96
C ASN A 479 27.60 13.91 6.34
N SER A 480 26.42 14.13 6.93
CA SER A 480 25.49 13.06 7.30
C SER A 480 25.01 12.26 6.09
N ASP A 481 24.34 11.13 6.33
CA ASP A 481 23.77 10.28 5.27
C ASP A 481 22.75 11.02 4.37
N GLY A 482 22.31 12.22 4.76
CA GLY A 482 21.25 12.96 4.07
C GLY A 482 19.86 12.36 4.26
N ASP A 483 19.71 11.35 5.12
CA ASP A 483 18.39 10.84 5.52
C ASP A 483 17.69 11.82 6.45
N MET A 484 16.39 11.98 6.23
CA MET A 484 15.55 12.78 7.09
C MET A 484 15.31 12.06 8.41
N ILE A 485 15.97 12.52 9.47
CA ILE A 485 15.38 12.40 10.81
C ILE A 485 14.31 13.49 10.87
N GLN A 486 13.03 13.11 10.90
CA GLN A 486 11.99 14.10 11.13
C GLN A 486 12.32 14.88 12.40
N PRO A 487 12.19 16.23 12.42
CA PRO A 487 12.36 16.98 13.65
C PRO A 487 11.43 16.39 14.72
N THR A 488 12.01 15.85 15.78
CA THR A 488 11.25 15.29 16.91
C THR A 488 10.77 16.44 17.77
N GLU A 489 9.54 16.88 17.56
CA GLU A 489 8.84 17.71 18.55
C GLU A 489 8.11 16.80 19.54
N GLU A 490 8.26 17.02 20.84
CA GLU A 490 7.51 16.24 21.83
C GLU A 490 6.02 16.61 21.75
N LEU A 491 5.25 15.81 21.00
CA LEU A 491 3.80 15.91 20.96
C LEU A 491 3.24 15.33 22.26
N LYS A 492 2.70 16.19 23.12
CA LYS A 492 2.03 15.76 24.34
C LYS A 492 0.88 14.81 23.99
N ASP A 493 0.89 13.61 24.57
CA ASP A 493 -0.26 12.70 24.48
C ASP A 493 -1.35 13.16 25.45
N ASN A 494 -2.22 14.04 24.95
CA ASN A 494 -3.32 14.61 25.73
C ASN A 494 -4.69 13.98 25.41
N GLN A 495 -4.73 12.91 24.59
CA GLN A 495 -6.01 12.35 24.15
C GLN A 495 -6.67 11.55 25.27
N THR A 496 -7.40 12.27 26.13
CA THR A 496 -8.26 11.76 27.21
C THR A 496 -9.68 12.31 27.03
N TYR A 497 -10.67 11.76 27.73
CA TYR A 497 -12.03 12.33 27.67
C TYR A 497 -12.10 13.79 28.15
N ALA A 498 -11.28 14.11 29.14
CA ALA A 498 -11.21 15.42 29.76
C ALA A 498 -10.55 16.46 28.83
N ASP A 499 -9.44 16.09 28.19
CA ASP A 499 -8.53 17.04 27.54
C ASP A 499 -8.30 16.82 26.05
N GLY A 500 -8.82 15.72 25.51
CA GLY A 500 -8.63 15.32 24.12
C GLY A 500 -9.50 16.11 23.14
N ILE A 501 -9.05 16.10 21.88
CA ILE A 501 -9.76 16.67 20.75
C ILE A 501 -11.02 15.86 20.44
N ARG A 502 -12.05 16.56 19.95
CA ARG A 502 -13.32 15.96 19.49
C ARG A 502 -13.72 16.51 18.13
N ILE A 503 -14.56 15.78 17.40
CA ILE A 503 -15.07 16.25 16.10
C ILE A 503 -16.57 16.48 16.20
N ALA A 504 -17.03 17.72 16.03
CA ALA A 504 -18.46 18.06 15.97
C ALA A 504 -18.88 18.38 14.54
N TRP A 505 -19.80 17.59 13.99
CA TRP A 505 -20.25 17.71 12.60
C TRP A 505 -21.27 18.83 12.41
N GLN A 506 -21.39 19.34 11.19
CA GLN A 506 -22.30 20.44 10.86
C GLN A 506 -23.38 19.93 9.89
N TYR A 507 -24.61 19.78 10.37
CA TYR A 507 -25.77 19.35 9.59
C TYR A 507 -25.94 20.19 8.32
N ARG A 508 -25.84 21.51 8.45
CA ARG A 508 -25.99 22.48 7.35
C ARG A 508 -24.89 22.38 6.28
N ARG A 509 -23.84 21.61 6.51
CA ARG A 509 -22.68 21.43 5.61
C ARG A 509 -22.61 20.09 4.92
N GLN A 510 -23.62 19.23 5.10
CA GLN A 510 -23.72 17.98 4.38
C GLN A 510 -24.07 18.23 2.90
N LYS A 511 -23.33 17.62 1.97
CA LYS A 511 -23.49 17.85 0.53
C LYS A 511 -23.48 16.53 -0.25
N TYR A 512 -24.44 16.40 -1.16
CA TYR A 512 -24.42 15.36 -2.19
C TYR A 512 -23.49 15.77 -3.33
N ILE A 513 -22.52 14.93 -3.66
CA ILE A 513 -21.52 15.21 -4.71
C ILE A 513 -21.96 14.63 -6.05
N GLY A 514 -22.58 13.46 -6.05
CA GLY A 514 -23.02 12.78 -7.26
C GLY A 514 -23.17 11.27 -7.08
N PRO A 515 -23.65 10.56 -8.11
CA PRO A 515 -23.74 9.11 -8.08
C PRO A 515 -22.33 8.49 -8.05
N GLY A 516 -22.18 7.39 -7.33
CA GLY A 516 -20.90 6.69 -7.20
C GLY A 516 -20.72 6.06 -5.82
N SER A 517 -19.58 5.41 -5.63
CA SER A 517 -19.17 4.73 -4.42
C SER A 517 -17.66 4.89 -4.18
N TYR A 518 -17.22 4.63 -2.94
CA TYR A 518 -15.80 4.52 -2.56
C TYR A 518 -15.01 5.81 -2.81
N GLY A 519 -15.40 6.89 -2.14
CA GLY A 519 -14.76 8.20 -2.26
C GLY A 519 -13.45 8.30 -1.46
N ARG A 520 -12.41 8.85 -2.08
CA ARG A 520 -11.11 9.18 -1.47
C ARG A 520 -10.73 10.61 -1.76
N VAL A 521 -10.13 11.28 -0.78
CA VAL A 521 -9.85 12.71 -0.87
C VAL A 521 -8.50 13.04 -0.24
N ILE A 522 -7.74 13.90 -0.93
CA ILE A 522 -6.48 14.46 -0.43
C ILE A 522 -6.46 15.97 -0.61
N ARG A 523 -5.70 16.64 0.25
CA ARG A 523 -5.28 18.02 0.06
C ARG A 523 -3.87 18.01 -0.52
N ARG A 524 -3.69 18.69 -1.64
CA ARG A 524 -2.39 18.83 -2.29
C ARG A 524 -1.56 19.94 -1.64
N SER A 525 -0.25 19.88 -1.83
CA SER A 525 0.76 20.85 -1.41
C SER A 525 0.47 22.26 -1.90
N ASN A 526 -0.14 22.40 -3.09
CA ASN A 526 -0.58 23.67 -3.65
C ASN A 526 -1.88 24.23 -3.02
N GLY A 527 -2.48 23.53 -2.05
CA GLY A 527 -3.71 23.89 -1.35
C GLY A 527 -5.00 23.40 -2.00
N GLU A 528 -4.94 22.86 -3.21
CA GLU A 528 -6.10 22.32 -3.95
C GLU A 528 -6.48 20.93 -3.45
N TYR A 529 -7.77 20.61 -3.45
CA TYR A 529 -8.30 19.31 -3.00
C TYR A 529 -8.68 18.45 -4.19
N VAL A 530 -8.40 17.15 -4.10
CA VAL A 530 -8.71 16.17 -5.12
C VAL A 530 -9.52 15.05 -4.52
N MET A 531 -10.62 14.67 -5.20
CA MET A 531 -11.43 13.53 -4.83
C MET A 531 -11.47 12.53 -5.98
N VAL A 532 -11.23 11.25 -5.69
CA VAL A 532 -11.47 10.13 -6.60
C VAL A 532 -12.56 9.22 -6.08
N TYR A 533 -13.35 8.63 -6.98
CA TYR A 533 -14.43 7.70 -6.62
C TYR A 533 -14.84 6.82 -7.81
N SER A 534 -15.59 5.74 -7.57
CA SER A 534 -16.00 4.75 -8.57
C SER A 534 -17.52 4.81 -8.85
N THR A 535 -18.00 4.25 -9.96
CA THR A 535 -19.46 4.04 -10.20
C THR A 535 -19.89 2.59 -10.03
N GLY A 536 -21.18 2.41 -9.70
CA GLY A 536 -21.90 1.12 -9.72
C GLY A 536 -22.41 0.66 -8.33
N GLY A 537 -22.35 1.51 -7.31
CA GLY A 537 -22.78 1.16 -5.95
C GLY A 537 -21.78 0.24 -5.25
N SER A 538 -22.20 -0.34 -4.12
CA SER A 538 -21.43 -1.25 -3.26
C SER A 538 -20.63 -2.34 -3.95
N ASN A 539 -21.30 -3.04 -4.86
CA ASN A 539 -20.83 -4.34 -5.32
C ASN A 539 -20.52 -4.33 -6.83
N ILE A 540 -20.97 -3.31 -7.56
CA ILE A 540 -20.78 -3.21 -9.01
C ILE A 540 -19.74 -2.12 -9.23
N GLY A 541 -18.58 -2.50 -9.78
CA GLY A 541 -17.56 -1.53 -10.18
C GLY A 541 -17.89 -0.93 -11.53
N GLY A 542 -17.07 0.02 -11.98
CA GLY A 542 -17.28 0.66 -13.27
C GLY A 542 -16.18 1.60 -13.66
N THR A 543 -16.58 2.84 -13.90
CA THR A 543 -15.73 3.95 -14.28
C THR A 543 -15.29 4.67 -13.01
N ASN A 544 -14.02 5.03 -12.95
CA ASN A 544 -13.48 5.86 -11.88
C ASN A 544 -13.40 7.31 -12.32
N TYR A 545 -13.71 8.20 -11.39
CA TYR A 545 -13.82 9.64 -11.59
C TYR A 545 -12.89 10.41 -10.69
N ILE A 546 -12.57 11.62 -11.11
CA ILE A 546 -11.83 12.63 -10.34
C ILE A 546 -12.60 13.96 -10.33
N ARG A 547 -12.51 14.68 -9.22
CA ARG A 547 -13.01 16.04 -9.02
C ARG A 547 -12.00 16.88 -8.26
N PHE A 548 -12.09 18.19 -8.45
CA PHE A 548 -11.21 19.18 -7.84
C PHE A 548 -12.01 20.20 -7.02
N GLN A 549 -11.37 20.81 -6.03
CA GLN A 549 -11.90 21.93 -5.27
C GLN A 549 -10.72 22.84 -4.88
N ARG A 550 -10.86 24.17 -5.00
CA ARG A 550 -9.75 25.12 -4.77
C ARG A 550 -9.67 25.66 -3.35
N GLU A 551 -10.81 25.76 -2.69
CA GLU A 551 -10.93 26.36 -1.37
C GLU A 551 -11.76 25.44 -0.50
N PRO A 552 -11.50 25.37 0.82
CA PRO A 552 -12.43 24.77 1.75
C PRO A 552 -13.85 25.29 1.51
N TYR A 553 -14.85 24.43 1.67
CA TYR A 553 -16.27 24.80 1.57
C TYR A 553 -16.79 25.12 0.16
N ALA A 554 -15.92 25.27 -0.85
CA ALA A 554 -16.33 25.56 -2.23
C ALA A 554 -17.04 24.37 -2.88
N ASN A 555 -17.65 24.60 -4.05
CA ASN A 555 -18.23 23.53 -4.85
C ASN A 555 -17.13 22.71 -5.54
N TRP A 556 -17.31 21.39 -5.58
CA TRP A 556 -16.50 20.49 -6.37
C TRP A 556 -16.74 20.71 -7.87
N THR A 557 -15.71 20.56 -8.70
CA THR A 557 -15.86 20.59 -10.16
C THR A 557 -16.76 19.46 -10.66
N SER A 558 -17.18 19.53 -11.92
CA SER A 558 -17.76 18.38 -12.61
C SER A 558 -16.82 17.17 -12.60
N ALA A 559 -17.39 15.98 -12.61
CA ALA A 559 -16.64 14.72 -12.63
C ALA A 559 -15.92 14.54 -13.97
N LYS A 560 -14.64 14.18 -13.92
CA LYS A 560 -13.86 13.73 -15.08
C LYS A 560 -13.54 12.25 -14.95
N ILE A 561 -13.45 11.54 -16.07
CA ILE A 561 -13.10 10.11 -16.07
C ILE A 561 -11.58 9.99 -15.91
N THR A 562 -11.15 9.23 -14.90
CA THR A 562 -9.75 8.81 -14.74
C THR A 562 -9.52 7.47 -15.40
N LYS A 563 -10.45 6.52 -15.23
CA LYS A 563 -10.36 5.19 -15.83
C LYS A 563 -11.75 4.71 -16.24
N SER A 564 -11.96 4.47 -17.53
CA SER A 564 -13.24 4.02 -18.07
C SER A 564 -13.50 2.54 -17.78
N ASN A 565 -14.75 2.21 -17.46
CA ASN A 565 -15.23 0.83 -17.53
C ASN A 565 -15.16 0.29 -18.97
N ASN A 566 -15.07 -1.01 -19.14
CA ASN A 566 -15.30 -1.66 -20.44
C ASN A 566 -16.13 -2.94 -20.28
N SER A 567 -16.45 -3.62 -21.39
CA SER A 567 -17.30 -4.80 -21.37
C SER A 567 -16.70 -5.99 -20.62
N TYR A 568 -15.38 -6.04 -20.44
CA TYR A 568 -14.65 -7.19 -19.89
C TYR A 568 -14.14 -6.96 -18.46
N PHE A 569 -13.90 -5.70 -18.07
CA PHE A 569 -13.24 -5.35 -16.81
C PHE A 569 -13.86 -4.11 -16.17
N THR A 570 -13.88 -4.10 -14.84
CA THR A 570 -14.25 -2.97 -13.98
C THR A 570 -13.06 -2.45 -13.22
N ASN A 571 -13.13 -1.15 -12.91
CA ASN A 571 -12.18 -0.47 -12.04
C ASN A 571 -12.93 -0.07 -10.76
N LYS A 572 -12.30 -0.30 -9.61
CA LYS A 572 -12.90 -0.12 -8.28
C LYS A 572 -11.87 0.41 -7.29
N ASN A 573 -12.35 0.79 -6.11
CA ASN A 573 -11.56 1.02 -4.90
C ASN A 573 -10.36 1.94 -5.16
N ALA A 574 -10.60 3.02 -5.89
CA ALA A 574 -9.53 3.93 -6.26
C ALA A 574 -9.00 4.69 -5.05
N GLU A 575 -7.68 4.89 -5.02
CA GLU A 575 -6.96 5.65 -4.01
C GLU A 575 -6.00 6.64 -4.67
N ILE A 576 -5.68 7.73 -3.98
CA ILE A 576 -4.83 8.79 -4.51
C ILE A 576 -3.87 9.35 -3.45
N ILE A 577 -2.63 9.64 -3.85
CA ILE A 577 -1.62 10.31 -3.02
C ILE A 577 -0.82 11.31 -3.86
N GLU A 578 -0.38 12.40 -3.25
CA GLU A 578 0.64 13.29 -3.83
C GLU A 578 2.01 12.85 -3.32
N LEU A 579 2.95 12.62 -4.25
CA LEU A 579 4.31 12.21 -3.96
C LEU A 579 5.19 13.43 -3.65
N ALA A 580 6.31 13.21 -2.98
CA ALA A 580 7.30 14.23 -2.60
C ALA A 580 7.90 14.98 -3.81
N ASP A 581 7.78 14.44 -5.01
CA ASP A 581 8.20 15.08 -6.27
C ASP A 581 7.08 15.91 -6.93
N GLY A 582 5.91 16.01 -6.30
CA GLY A 582 4.75 16.76 -6.76
C GLY A 582 3.84 16.02 -7.74
N ARG A 583 4.20 14.80 -8.17
CA ARG A 583 3.31 13.96 -8.99
C ARG A 583 2.15 13.43 -8.14
N LEU A 584 1.01 13.22 -8.78
CA LEU A 584 -0.07 12.43 -8.20
C LEU A 584 0.09 10.97 -8.63
N MET A 585 -0.01 10.05 -7.68
CA MET A 585 -0.17 8.62 -7.94
C MET A 585 -1.63 8.24 -7.72
N TYR A 586 -2.18 7.52 -8.69
CA TYR A 586 -3.54 6.99 -8.68
C TYR A 586 -3.51 5.48 -8.76
N ALA A 587 -4.00 4.81 -7.73
CA ALA A 587 -4.06 3.35 -7.66
C ALA A 587 -5.51 2.87 -7.68
N TRP A 588 -5.76 1.70 -8.28
CA TRP A 588 -7.10 1.11 -8.30
C TRP A 588 -7.07 -0.42 -8.40
N LEU A 589 -8.19 -1.02 -8.01
CA LEU A 589 -8.48 -2.42 -8.24
C LEU A 589 -9.03 -2.61 -9.65
N TYR A 590 -8.37 -3.43 -10.44
CA TYR A 590 -8.83 -3.88 -11.76
C TYR A 590 -9.36 -5.31 -11.67
N ARG A 591 -10.58 -5.57 -12.15
CA ARG A 591 -11.25 -6.88 -12.00
C ARG A 591 -12.08 -7.24 -13.22
N THR A 592 -12.20 -8.52 -13.56
CA THR A 592 -13.05 -8.99 -14.67
C THR A 592 -14.54 -8.89 -14.33
N ASN A 593 -15.36 -8.58 -15.34
CA ASN A 593 -16.82 -8.50 -15.26
C ASN A 593 -17.47 -9.88 -15.48
N PHE A 594 -18.65 -10.11 -14.90
CA PHE A 594 -19.61 -11.22 -15.11
C PHE A 594 -19.69 -12.34 -14.06
N ASN A 595 -20.94 -12.77 -13.88
CA ASN A 595 -21.56 -13.72 -12.93
C ASN A 595 -20.93 -15.14 -12.86
N ASN A 596 -19.82 -15.39 -13.55
CA ASN A 596 -19.16 -16.68 -13.64
C ASN A 596 -17.63 -16.58 -13.93
N SER A 597 -17.02 -15.38 -13.91
CA SER A 597 -15.69 -15.19 -14.51
C SER A 597 -14.51 -15.52 -13.59
N LYS A 598 -13.62 -16.35 -14.16
CA LYS A 598 -12.30 -16.76 -13.67
C LYS A 598 -11.24 -15.90 -14.37
N GLY A 599 -10.84 -14.79 -13.76
CA GLY A 599 -9.95 -13.74 -14.31
C GLY A 599 -9.21 -13.04 -13.16
N PRO A 600 -7.91 -12.70 -13.24
CA PRO A 600 -7.20 -12.23 -12.06
C PRO A 600 -7.52 -10.77 -11.77
N SER A 601 -7.81 -10.48 -10.50
CA SER A 601 -7.83 -9.09 -10.01
C SER A 601 -6.42 -8.54 -9.92
N LYS A 602 -6.23 -7.25 -10.21
CA LYS A 602 -4.92 -6.59 -10.17
C LYS A 602 -4.96 -5.31 -9.36
N ILE A 603 -3.85 -4.99 -8.70
CA ILE A 603 -3.58 -3.64 -8.23
C ILE A 603 -2.85 -2.92 -9.37
N MET A 604 -3.45 -1.83 -9.82
CA MET A 604 -2.92 -0.99 -10.89
C MET A 604 -2.52 0.37 -10.32
N ALA A 605 -1.57 1.04 -10.96
CA ALA A 605 -1.22 2.43 -10.68
C ALA A 605 -0.98 3.21 -11.97
N ALA A 606 -1.20 4.53 -11.92
CA ALA A 606 -0.83 5.49 -12.96
C ALA A 606 -0.42 6.81 -12.30
N TYR A 607 0.35 7.63 -13.02
CA TYR A 607 0.94 8.85 -12.47
C TYR A 607 0.55 10.09 -13.28
N SER A 608 0.49 11.23 -12.62
CA SER A 608 0.18 12.52 -13.22
C SER A 608 1.15 13.60 -12.76
N THR A 609 1.76 14.29 -13.73
CA THR A 609 2.64 15.46 -13.50
C THR A 609 1.91 16.79 -13.65
N ASP A 610 0.65 16.77 -14.09
CA ASP A 610 -0.16 17.97 -14.39
C ASP A 610 -1.33 18.17 -13.41
N GLY A 611 -1.22 17.57 -12.22
CA GLY A 611 -2.22 17.70 -11.15
C GLY A 611 -3.51 16.93 -11.42
N GLY A 612 -3.42 15.77 -12.09
CA GLY A 612 -4.54 14.86 -12.33
C GLY A 612 -5.36 15.16 -13.58
N GLN A 613 -4.84 15.98 -14.52
CA GLN A 613 -5.52 16.23 -15.80
C GLN A 613 -5.27 15.10 -16.79
N THR A 614 -4.04 14.59 -16.84
CA THR A 614 -3.66 13.42 -17.63
C THR A 614 -2.91 12.40 -16.77
N TRP A 615 -3.02 11.13 -17.18
CA TRP A 615 -2.43 9.98 -16.49
C TRP A 615 -1.55 9.20 -17.47
N LYS A 616 -0.34 8.88 -17.04
CA LYS A 616 0.67 8.13 -17.81
C LYS A 616 1.25 6.99 -16.97
N ASP A 617 2.12 6.20 -17.59
CA ASP A 617 2.90 5.16 -16.94
C ASP A 617 2.03 4.18 -16.15
N GLU A 618 1.02 3.64 -16.82
CA GLU A 618 0.14 2.63 -16.22
C GLU A 618 0.95 1.36 -15.93
N GLN A 619 0.98 0.99 -14.66
CA GLN A 619 1.75 -0.14 -14.14
C GLN A 619 0.83 -1.15 -13.48
N VAL A 620 1.15 -2.43 -13.67
CA VAL A 620 0.61 -3.52 -12.85
C VAL A 620 1.50 -3.62 -11.62
N ILE A 621 0.97 -3.28 -10.45
CA ILE A 621 1.69 -3.40 -9.18
C ILE A 621 1.67 -4.83 -8.68
N TYR A 622 0.52 -5.49 -8.81
CA TYR A 622 0.32 -6.87 -8.38
C TYR A 622 -0.79 -7.53 -9.19
N THR A 623 -0.61 -8.79 -9.58
CA THR A 623 -1.64 -9.62 -10.22
C THR A 623 -1.99 -10.78 -9.30
N ALA A 624 -3.26 -10.87 -8.91
CA ALA A 624 -3.80 -11.97 -8.12
C ALA A 624 -4.08 -13.18 -9.01
N THR A 625 -4.82 -14.15 -8.45
CA THR A 625 -5.18 -15.36 -9.17
C THR A 625 -6.46 -15.23 -9.97
N GLU A 626 -6.64 -16.10 -10.96
CA GLU A 626 -7.90 -16.24 -11.70
C GLU A 626 -9.01 -16.95 -10.94
N THR A 627 -8.69 -17.53 -9.79
CA THR A 627 -9.66 -18.30 -9.01
C THR A 627 -10.52 -17.37 -8.17
N GLY A 628 -11.84 -17.54 -8.28
CA GLY A 628 -12.78 -16.84 -7.41
C GLY A 628 -12.47 -17.12 -5.93
N GLY A 629 -12.41 -16.07 -5.11
CA GLY A 629 -12.04 -16.16 -3.70
C GLY A 629 -10.53 -16.15 -3.42
N LEU A 630 -9.71 -15.88 -4.44
CA LEU A 630 -8.25 -15.73 -4.39
C LEU A 630 -7.82 -14.43 -5.09
N GLY A 631 -8.58 -13.35 -4.89
CA GLY A 631 -8.33 -12.04 -5.45
C GLY A 631 -7.47 -11.12 -4.57
N VAL A 632 -7.30 -9.89 -5.04
CA VAL A 632 -6.84 -8.74 -4.27
C VAL A 632 -7.92 -7.67 -4.27
N TRP A 633 -7.82 -6.76 -3.31
CA TRP A 633 -8.87 -5.78 -3.07
C TRP A 633 -8.33 -4.35 -3.06
N GLU A 634 -8.49 -3.62 -1.97
CA GLU A 634 -8.27 -2.19 -1.90
C GLU A 634 -6.77 -1.84 -1.85
N PRO A 635 -6.23 -1.03 -2.79
CA PRO A 635 -4.91 -0.43 -2.61
C PRO A 635 -4.96 0.76 -1.65
N ALA A 636 -3.92 0.91 -0.83
CA ALA A 636 -3.66 2.13 -0.07
C ALA A 636 -2.17 2.43 -0.01
N MET A 637 -1.78 3.71 -0.04
CA MET A 637 -0.39 4.12 -0.24
C MET A 637 0.10 5.01 0.89
N VAL A 638 1.40 4.93 1.20
CA VAL A 638 2.11 5.87 2.05
C VAL A 638 3.50 6.13 1.45
N GLN A 639 3.96 7.38 1.51
CA GLN A 639 5.36 7.70 1.24
C GLN A 639 6.05 8.08 2.55
N LEU A 640 7.15 7.39 2.83
CA LEU A 640 7.94 7.59 4.04
C LEU A 640 8.81 8.84 3.91
N PRO A 641 9.31 9.41 5.04
CA PRO A 641 10.25 10.53 5.00
C PRO A 641 11.58 10.21 4.32
N SER A 642 11.90 8.93 4.10
CA SER A 642 13.05 8.50 3.29
C SER A 642 12.81 8.63 1.77
N GLY A 643 11.59 8.98 1.36
CA GLY A 643 11.13 8.96 -0.03
C GLY A 643 10.64 7.59 -0.52
N GLU A 644 10.82 6.53 0.27
CA GLU A 644 10.28 5.20 -0.01
C GLU A 644 8.75 5.28 -0.13
N LEU A 645 8.21 4.81 -1.24
CA LEU A 645 6.79 4.68 -1.50
C LEU A 645 6.38 3.23 -1.26
N GLN A 646 5.34 3.02 -0.47
CA GLN A 646 4.76 1.71 -0.19
C GLN A 646 3.29 1.68 -0.57
N ILE A 647 2.85 0.55 -1.12
CA ILE A 647 1.44 0.28 -1.44
C ILE A 647 0.99 -1.03 -0.80
N TYR A 648 -0.09 -0.95 -0.05
CA TYR A 648 -0.68 -2.02 0.76
C TYR A 648 -1.99 -2.46 0.10
N PHE A 649 -2.31 -3.75 0.21
CA PHE A 649 -3.59 -4.28 -0.28
C PHE A 649 -3.97 -5.57 0.43
N ALA A 650 -5.28 -5.80 0.59
CA ALA A 650 -5.77 -7.08 1.08
C ALA A 650 -5.65 -8.16 -0.01
N ASN A 651 -5.13 -9.32 0.36
CA ASN A 651 -4.71 -10.36 -0.56
C ASN A 651 -5.22 -11.74 -0.12
N GLU A 652 -6.15 -12.31 -0.89
CA GLU A 652 -6.68 -13.66 -0.69
C GLU A 652 -5.78 -14.71 -1.31
N ALA A 653 -5.08 -14.36 -2.40
CA ALA A 653 -4.26 -15.29 -3.19
C ALA A 653 -3.18 -15.95 -2.33
N SER A 654 -2.46 -15.14 -1.54
CA SER A 654 -1.41 -15.59 -0.64
C SER A 654 -1.92 -16.10 0.71
N ALA A 655 -3.22 -16.00 0.99
CA ALA A 655 -3.83 -16.40 2.26
C ALA A 655 -4.54 -17.77 2.20
N GLY A 656 -4.44 -18.50 1.08
CA GLY A 656 -4.99 -19.85 0.93
C GLY A 656 -6.49 -19.92 0.60
N GLY A 657 -7.13 -18.79 0.29
CA GLY A 657 -8.53 -18.72 -0.17
C GLY A 657 -9.57 -18.71 0.95
N GLY A 658 -10.56 -17.82 0.81
CA GLY A 658 -11.59 -17.60 1.85
C GLY A 658 -11.12 -16.76 3.04
N ASN A 659 -9.84 -16.42 3.11
CA ASN A 659 -9.18 -15.54 4.09
C ASN A 659 -8.41 -14.44 3.36
N GLN A 660 -7.92 -13.43 4.10
CA GLN A 660 -7.07 -12.36 3.56
C GLN A 660 -5.91 -12.06 4.50
N ASN A 661 -4.77 -11.72 3.90
CA ASN A 661 -3.67 -11.05 4.58
C ASN A 661 -3.51 -9.63 4.03
N ILE A 662 -2.69 -8.81 4.70
CA ILE A 662 -2.23 -7.54 4.16
C ILE A 662 -0.87 -7.75 3.50
N SER A 663 -0.84 -7.53 2.18
CA SER A 663 0.36 -7.56 1.37
C SER A 663 0.86 -6.15 1.06
N MET A 664 2.16 -5.99 0.79
CA MET A 664 2.81 -4.71 0.52
C MET A 664 3.85 -4.82 -0.62
N ARG A 665 3.96 -3.76 -1.42
CA ARG A 665 5.03 -3.53 -2.42
C ARG A 665 5.71 -2.19 -2.13
N ARG A 666 7.03 -2.12 -2.36
CA ARG A 666 7.85 -0.92 -2.12
C ARG A 666 8.58 -0.39 -3.35
N SER A 667 8.80 0.91 -3.38
CA SER A 667 9.54 1.63 -4.42
C SER A 667 10.42 2.73 -3.80
N PHE A 668 11.72 2.75 -4.13
CA PHE A 668 12.68 3.76 -3.69
C PHE A 668 12.90 4.88 -4.72
N ASN A 669 12.24 4.77 -5.87
CA ASN A 669 12.33 5.73 -6.97
C ASN A 669 10.97 6.34 -7.32
N GLY A 670 10.13 6.57 -6.30
CA GLY A 670 8.88 7.33 -6.45
C GLY A 670 7.87 6.65 -7.38
N GLY A 671 7.86 5.32 -7.43
CA GLY A 671 6.93 4.55 -8.26
C GLY A 671 7.30 4.45 -9.74
N ARG A 672 8.51 4.87 -10.16
CA ARG A 672 8.98 4.66 -11.54
C ARG A 672 9.16 3.16 -11.84
N SER A 673 9.61 2.41 -10.83
CA SER A 673 9.64 0.94 -10.82
C SER A 673 9.32 0.42 -9.40
N TRP A 674 9.20 -0.89 -9.23
CA TRP A 674 8.91 -1.52 -7.93
C TRP A 674 9.87 -2.67 -7.65
N GLN A 675 10.22 -2.89 -6.38
CA GLN A 675 11.03 -4.04 -6.00
C GLN A 675 10.36 -5.36 -6.42
N PRO A 676 11.13 -6.40 -6.82
CA PRO A 676 10.57 -7.72 -7.10
C PRO A 676 10.03 -8.37 -5.83
N GLY A 677 9.03 -9.25 -5.98
CA GLY A 677 8.39 -9.94 -4.87
C GLY A 677 7.30 -9.12 -4.15
N THR A 678 6.60 -9.75 -3.22
CA THR A 678 5.53 -9.13 -2.42
C THR A 678 5.72 -9.52 -0.97
N GLU A 679 5.60 -8.57 -0.06
CA GLU A 679 5.74 -8.80 1.38
C GLU A 679 4.38 -8.98 2.03
N ILE A 680 4.29 -9.86 3.04
CA ILE A 680 3.07 -10.01 3.86
C ILE A 680 3.35 -9.34 5.20
N VAL A 681 2.67 -8.23 5.47
CA VAL A 681 2.93 -7.40 6.66
C VAL A 681 2.00 -7.76 7.83
N ALA A 682 0.80 -8.29 7.55
CA ALA A 682 -0.16 -8.67 8.58
C ALA A 682 -1.02 -9.86 8.17
N TYR A 683 -1.23 -10.79 9.09
CA TYR A 683 -2.13 -11.93 8.88
C TYR A 683 -2.52 -12.56 10.22
N ARG A 684 -3.83 -12.67 10.46
CA ARG A 684 -4.37 -13.60 11.46
C ARG A 684 -4.69 -14.94 10.79
N SER A 685 -3.89 -15.96 11.10
CA SER A 685 -4.13 -17.32 10.59
C SER A 685 -5.56 -17.80 10.84
N GLY A 686 -6.21 -18.30 9.77
CA GLY A 686 -7.60 -18.78 9.82
C GLY A 686 -8.66 -17.68 9.84
N SER A 687 -8.27 -16.41 9.67
CA SER A 687 -9.18 -15.26 9.58
C SER A 687 -8.79 -14.30 8.45
N ARG A 688 -9.41 -13.11 8.44
CA ARG A 688 -9.31 -12.13 7.35
C ARG A 688 -8.82 -10.78 7.86
N ASP A 689 -7.62 -10.38 7.47
CA ASP A 689 -7.17 -8.99 7.60
C ASP A 689 -7.52 -8.25 6.31
N GLY A 690 -8.38 -7.22 6.39
CA GLY A 690 -8.91 -6.53 5.23
C GLY A 690 -8.72 -5.01 5.26
N MET A 691 -8.91 -4.38 4.09
CA MET A 691 -9.00 -2.92 3.89
C MET A 691 -7.89 -2.11 4.58
N PRO A 692 -6.61 -2.33 4.23
CA PRO A 692 -5.50 -1.65 4.89
C PRO A 692 -5.48 -0.16 4.56
N VAL A 693 -5.24 0.69 5.56
CA VAL A 693 -4.96 2.13 5.37
C VAL A 693 -3.73 2.53 6.19
N PRO A 694 -2.56 2.72 5.54
CA PRO A 694 -1.31 3.06 6.21
C PRO A 694 -1.20 4.58 6.49
N VAL A 695 -0.59 4.93 7.62
CA VAL A 695 -0.16 6.28 7.98
C VAL A 695 1.23 6.19 8.60
N TYR A 696 2.18 6.97 8.09
CA TYR A 696 3.46 7.17 8.76
C TYR A 696 3.28 8.18 9.90
N LEU A 697 3.45 7.73 11.13
CA LEU A 697 3.23 8.54 12.32
C LEU A 697 4.39 9.52 12.52
N LYS A 698 4.06 10.77 12.86
CA LYS A 698 5.02 11.84 13.17
C LYS A 698 6.02 11.43 14.25
N ASN A 699 7.19 12.08 14.22
CA ASN A 699 8.30 11.90 15.18
C ASN A 699 8.89 10.48 15.16
N GLY A 700 8.91 9.82 14.00
CA GLY A 700 9.53 8.51 13.87
C GLY A 700 8.81 7.39 14.62
N LYS A 701 7.52 7.56 14.93
CA LYS A 701 6.71 6.54 15.63
C LYS A 701 6.33 5.35 14.73
N GLY A 702 6.91 5.22 13.55
CA GLY A 702 6.69 4.10 12.64
C GLY A 702 5.42 4.21 11.80
N ILE A 703 5.00 3.08 11.23
CA ILE A 703 3.85 3.02 10.31
C ILE A 703 2.69 2.33 11.04
N ALA A 704 1.55 3.02 11.15
CA ALA A 704 0.31 2.42 11.62
C ALA A 704 -0.59 2.10 10.43
N VAL A 705 -1.12 0.89 10.38
CA VAL A 705 -2.03 0.41 9.34
C VAL A 705 -3.37 0.08 9.98
N ALA A 706 -4.40 0.84 9.66
CA ALA A 706 -5.76 0.51 10.05
C ALA A 706 -6.26 -0.67 9.21
N ILE A 707 -6.87 -1.66 9.86
CA ILE A 707 -7.43 -2.86 9.22
C ILE A 707 -8.77 -3.24 9.85
N GLU A 708 -9.54 -4.05 9.12
CA GLU A 708 -10.65 -4.82 9.69
C GLU A 708 -10.22 -6.26 9.99
N ASP A 709 -10.55 -6.76 11.19
CA ASP A 709 -10.19 -8.10 11.66
C ASP A 709 -11.40 -8.77 12.35
N PRO A 710 -12.07 -9.74 11.71
CA PRO A 710 -13.15 -10.51 12.33
C PRO A 710 -12.64 -11.59 13.30
N GLY A 711 -11.38 -11.99 13.21
CA GLY A 711 -10.82 -13.01 14.10
C GLY A 711 -10.41 -12.49 15.47
N PHE A 712 -10.47 -11.17 15.69
CA PHE A 712 -10.33 -10.60 17.03
C PHE A 712 -11.55 -10.90 17.91
N MET A 713 -12.77 -10.53 17.48
CA MET A 713 -13.98 -10.71 18.27
C MET A 713 -15.30 -10.63 17.47
N GLY A 714 -15.61 -11.66 16.67
CA GLY A 714 -16.91 -11.81 16.00
C GLY A 714 -16.97 -11.13 14.63
N THR A 715 -18.07 -10.44 14.33
CA THR A 715 -18.18 -9.67 13.07
C THR A 715 -17.11 -8.56 13.06
N PHE A 716 -16.44 -8.30 11.92
CA PHE A 716 -15.34 -7.35 11.71
C PHE A 716 -15.14 -6.30 12.82
N LYS A 717 -13.90 -6.19 13.33
CA LYS A 717 -13.52 -5.21 14.34
C LYS A 717 -12.42 -4.26 13.83
N PRO A 718 -12.43 -3.00 14.28
CA PRO A 718 -11.42 -2.02 13.92
C PRO A 718 -10.12 -2.26 14.70
N MET A 719 -9.02 -2.41 13.97
CA MET A 719 -7.70 -2.72 14.53
C MET A 719 -6.60 -1.86 13.89
N ILE A 720 -5.48 -1.76 14.59
CA ILE A 720 -4.23 -1.20 14.09
C ILE A 720 -3.17 -2.31 14.07
N VAL A 721 -2.42 -2.38 12.97
CA VAL A 721 -1.14 -3.11 12.87
C VAL A 721 -0.03 -2.08 12.73
N HIS A 722 1.15 -2.35 13.28
CA HIS A 722 2.22 -1.36 13.36
C HIS A 722 3.62 -1.95 13.21
N THR A 723 4.52 -1.21 12.57
CA THR A 723 5.98 -1.46 12.59
C THR A 723 6.70 -0.20 13.05
N ASP A 724 7.81 -0.36 13.76
CA ASP A 724 8.69 0.74 14.14
C ASP A 724 9.38 1.35 12.91
N ALA A 725 9.77 2.63 12.99
CA ALA A 725 10.35 3.33 11.84
C ALA A 725 11.65 2.69 11.34
N ASP A 726 12.49 2.21 12.26
CA ASP A 726 13.76 1.55 11.94
C ASP A 726 13.58 0.11 11.43
N ASP A 727 12.50 -0.57 11.84
CA ASP A 727 12.18 -1.92 11.37
C ASP A 727 11.62 -1.88 9.95
N ASN A 728 10.64 -1.02 9.68
CA ASN A 728 10.04 -0.86 8.34
C ASN A 728 9.68 -2.21 7.68
N TRP A 729 9.05 -3.08 8.47
CA TRP A 729 8.66 -4.46 8.12
C TRP A 729 9.80 -5.44 7.87
N ALA A 730 11.05 -5.11 8.21
CA ALA A 730 12.18 -6.03 8.08
C ALA A 730 12.01 -7.30 8.93
N SER A 731 11.32 -7.21 10.07
CA SER A 731 10.96 -8.36 10.91
C SER A 731 9.87 -9.27 10.30
N GLY A 732 9.23 -8.85 9.20
CA GLY A 732 8.25 -9.61 8.45
C GLY A 732 6.83 -9.54 9.02
N LEU A 733 6.10 -10.65 8.87
CA LEU A 733 4.66 -10.77 9.17
C LEU A 733 4.31 -10.48 10.65
N VAL A 734 3.36 -9.57 10.87
CA VAL A 734 2.68 -9.41 12.18
C VAL A 734 1.54 -10.41 12.32
N ASP A 735 1.71 -11.39 13.22
CA ASP A 735 0.69 -12.38 13.56
C ASP A 735 -0.51 -11.77 14.29
N GLY A 736 -1.68 -12.39 14.13
CA GLY A 736 -2.91 -11.94 14.76
C GLY A 736 -2.92 -11.92 16.29
N ASN A 737 -2.01 -12.64 16.95
CA ASN A 737 -1.85 -12.66 18.41
C ASN A 737 -0.71 -11.77 18.90
N SER A 738 -0.08 -10.99 18.03
CA SER A 738 0.92 -10.00 18.44
C SER A 738 0.32 -9.01 19.45
N THR A 739 1.00 -8.80 20.57
CA THR A 739 0.59 -7.85 21.61
C THR A 739 1.35 -6.53 21.54
N THR A 740 2.43 -6.47 20.75
CA THR A 740 3.29 -5.30 20.62
C THR A 740 3.04 -4.51 19.34
N HIS A 741 2.68 -5.20 18.25
CA HIS A 741 2.53 -4.61 16.91
C HIS A 741 1.09 -4.72 16.37
N ARG A 742 0.14 -5.11 17.22
CA ARG A 742 -1.27 -5.24 16.85
C ARG A 742 -2.17 -4.95 18.04
N TRP A 743 -3.17 -4.09 17.88
CA TRP A 743 -4.09 -3.73 18.95
C TRP A 743 -5.44 -3.24 18.44
N SER A 744 -6.47 -3.35 19.29
CA SER A 744 -7.77 -2.71 19.03
C SER A 744 -7.66 -1.20 19.14
N ILE A 745 -8.47 -0.46 18.39
CA ILE A 745 -8.52 1.00 18.52
C ILE A 745 -8.96 1.45 19.93
N PHE A 746 -9.70 0.62 20.65
CA PHE A 746 -10.21 0.93 21.99
C PHE A 746 -9.15 0.71 23.06
N GLN A 747 -9.18 1.54 24.11
CA GLN A 747 -8.21 1.47 25.21
C GLN A 747 -8.41 0.25 26.10
N ASN A 748 -9.67 -0.05 26.44
CA ASN A 748 -10.02 -1.08 27.42
C ASN A 748 -11.07 -2.02 26.85
N SER A 749 -11.06 -3.26 27.32
CA SER A 749 -12.05 -4.27 26.90
C SER A 749 -13.50 -3.92 27.26
N ALA A 750 -13.71 -3.02 28.22
CA ALA A 750 -15.04 -2.50 28.58
C ALA A 750 -15.65 -1.61 27.48
N ASP A 751 -14.82 -1.06 26.60
CA ASP A 751 -15.23 -0.20 25.48
C ASP A 751 -15.34 -0.98 24.16
N TYR A 752 -15.01 -2.28 24.17
CA TYR A 752 -15.12 -3.10 22.98
C TYR A 752 -16.57 -3.21 22.52
N LEU A 753 -16.76 -3.09 21.20
CA LEU A 753 -18.05 -3.34 20.58
C LEU A 753 -18.44 -4.81 20.78
N PRO A 754 -19.73 -5.11 21.07
CA PRO A 754 -20.21 -6.50 21.17
C PRO A 754 -19.81 -7.33 19.95
N SER A 755 -19.64 -8.65 20.15
CA SER A 755 -19.18 -9.55 19.09
C SER A 755 -20.07 -9.54 17.85
N SER A 756 -21.38 -9.34 18.01
CA SER A 756 -22.36 -9.26 16.93
C SER A 756 -22.37 -7.93 16.17
N VAL A 757 -21.75 -6.87 16.70
CA VAL A 757 -21.75 -5.54 16.08
C VAL A 757 -20.65 -5.47 15.02
N TYR A 758 -21.03 -5.26 13.76
CA TYR A 758 -20.12 -4.96 12.66
C TYR A 758 -19.41 -3.62 12.88
N CYS A 759 -18.09 -3.56 12.68
CA CYS A 759 -17.35 -2.30 12.58
C CYS A 759 -16.10 -2.50 11.71
N GLY A 760 -16.22 -2.17 10.43
CA GLY A 760 -15.18 -2.39 9.42
C GLY A 760 -15.03 -1.20 8.48
N GLN A 761 -14.43 -1.42 7.32
CA GLN A 761 -14.18 -0.37 6.31
C GLN A 761 -13.45 0.86 6.87
N PRO A 762 -12.23 0.66 7.39
CA PRO A 762 -11.54 1.70 8.12
C PRO A 762 -10.90 2.75 7.22
N TYR A 763 -10.67 3.92 7.79
CA TYR A 763 -9.74 4.92 7.26
C TYR A 763 -9.02 5.61 8.42
N LEU A 764 -7.77 6.00 8.22
CA LEU A 764 -6.91 6.57 9.26
C LEU A 764 -6.17 7.80 8.70
N ILE A 765 -6.12 8.87 9.49
CA ILE A 765 -5.24 10.02 9.27
C ILE A 765 -4.58 10.42 10.59
N GLN A 766 -3.51 11.21 10.51
CA GLN A 766 -2.97 11.94 11.65
C GLN A 766 -3.12 13.45 11.42
N LEU A 767 -3.67 14.16 12.40
CA LEU A 767 -3.87 15.61 12.35
C LEU A 767 -2.54 16.36 12.46
N HIS A 768 -2.54 17.64 12.08
CA HIS A 768 -1.40 18.54 12.27
C HIS A 768 -0.94 18.60 13.74
N SER A 769 -1.88 18.58 14.69
CA SER A 769 -1.63 18.57 16.13
C SER A 769 -1.08 17.24 16.68
N GLY A 770 -1.14 16.16 15.90
CA GLY A 770 -0.55 14.87 16.24
C GLY A 770 -1.54 13.77 16.57
N GLU A 771 -2.75 14.08 16.99
CA GLU A 771 -3.82 13.12 17.25
C GLU A 771 -4.17 12.34 15.97
N THR A 772 -4.50 11.06 16.13
CA THR A 772 -4.97 10.24 15.01
C THR A 772 -6.50 10.23 14.95
N VAL A 773 -7.07 10.24 13.75
CA VAL A 773 -8.52 10.12 13.56
C VAL A 773 -8.80 8.87 12.75
N TYR A 774 -9.72 8.04 13.24
CA TYR A 774 -10.13 6.78 12.64
C TYR A 774 -11.60 6.88 12.25
N SER A 775 -11.95 6.48 11.04
CA SER A 775 -13.34 6.33 10.62
C SER A 775 -13.64 4.89 10.22
N ALA A 776 -14.88 4.45 10.42
CA ALA A 776 -15.36 3.13 10.05
C ALA A 776 -16.86 3.15 9.73
N ALA A 777 -17.32 2.11 9.03
CA ALA A 777 -18.73 1.78 8.98
C ALA A 777 -19.09 0.92 10.20
N SER A 778 -20.00 1.41 11.05
CA SER A 778 -20.40 0.74 12.29
C SER A 778 -21.87 0.34 12.28
N GLY A 779 -22.13 -0.88 12.73
CA GLY A 779 -23.44 -1.46 12.99
C GLY A 779 -23.98 -1.18 14.39
N GLU A 780 -23.33 -0.29 15.16
CA GLU A 780 -23.88 0.17 16.45
C GLU A 780 -25.30 0.71 16.25
N GLU A 781 -26.22 0.33 17.15
CA GLU A 781 -27.63 0.73 17.10
C GLU A 781 -28.39 0.22 15.85
N ARG A 782 -27.82 -0.76 15.13
CA ARG A 782 -28.47 -1.45 14.00
C ARG A 782 -28.86 -2.87 14.37
N ASP A 783 -29.74 -3.46 13.56
CA ASP A 783 -29.99 -4.90 13.59
C ASP A 783 -28.69 -5.64 13.23
N PRO A 784 -28.12 -6.43 14.16
CA PRO A 784 -26.87 -7.15 13.91
C PRO A 784 -26.94 -8.09 12.71
N VAL A 785 -28.13 -8.60 12.36
CA VAL A 785 -28.33 -9.54 11.24
C VAL A 785 -27.99 -8.92 9.89
N ASN A 786 -28.24 -7.62 9.71
CA ASN A 786 -28.05 -6.91 8.44
C ASN A 786 -27.01 -5.79 8.53
N SER A 787 -26.28 -5.71 9.65
CA SER A 787 -25.43 -4.55 10.00
C SER A 787 -24.18 -4.39 9.12
N ASP A 788 -23.72 -5.45 8.47
CA ASP A 788 -22.58 -5.46 7.55
C ASP A 788 -22.86 -4.65 6.26
N ASN A 789 -24.13 -4.56 5.86
CA ASN A 789 -24.59 -3.81 4.69
C ASN A 789 -25.31 -2.49 5.04
N HIS A 790 -25.60 -2.25 6.33
CA HIS A 790 -26.37 -1.08 6.81
C HIS A 790 -25.62 -0.24 7.86
N GLY A 791 -24.29 -0.37 7.89
CA GLY A 791 -23.44 0.43 8.77
C GLY A 791 -23.59 1.93 8.53
N ARG A 792 -23.45 2.72 9.60
CA ARG A 792 -23.32 4.18 9.53
C ARG A 792 -21.87 4.58 9.79
N MET A 793 -21.42 5.65 9.13
CA MET A 793 -20.07 6.15 9.36
C MET A 793 -19.94 6.65 10.80
N VAL A 794 -18.94 6.13 11.50
CA VAL A 794 -18.51 6.59 12.83
C VAL A 794 -17.08 7.12 12.72
N VAL A 795 -16.77 8.13 13.52
CA VAL A 795 -15.43 8.71 13.63
C VAL A 795 -14.98 8.68 15.08
N TYR A 796 -13.73 8.26 15.31
CA TYR A 796 -13.08 8.23 16.60
C TYR A 796 -11.78 9.03 16.57
N VAL A 797 -11.45 9.72 17.67
CA VAL A 797 -10.16 10.42 17.84
C VAL A 797 -9.31 9.70 18.89
N GLY A 798 -8.10 9.31 18.47
CA GLY A 798 -7.07 8.64 19.23
C GLY A 798 -5.81 9.48 19.39
N ASN A 799 -4.85 8.98 20.16
CA ASN A 799 -3.62 9.69 20.45
C ASN A 799 -2.62 9.69 19.30
N SER A 800 -1.46 10.34 19.49
CA SER A 800 -0.42 10.44 18.48
C SER A 800 0.34 9.14 18.17
N SER A 801 -0.05 8.03 18.79
CA SER A 801 0.52 6.69 18.57
C SER A 801 -0.51 5.72 17.99
N ALA A 802 -1.61 6.23 17.41
CA ALA A 802 -2.72 5.43 16.88
C ALA A 802 -3.31 4.46 17.92
N LYS A 803 -3.52 4.94 19.15
CA LYS A 803 -4.14 4.21 20.26
C LYS A 803 -5.25 5.05 20.89
N ASN A 804 -6.04 4.43 21.76
CA ASN A 804 -6.97 5.15 22.66
C ASN A 804 -8.01 6.01 21.92
N PHE A 805 -8.70 5.42 20.93
CA PHE A 805 -9.70 6.10 20.12
C PHE A 805 -11.03 6.24 20.89
N ILE A 806 -11.13 7.26 21.75
CA ILE A 806 -12.19 7.39 22.77
C ILE A 806 -13.28 8.43 22.44
N ALA A 807 -13.00 9.43 21.60
CA ALA A 807 -13.96 10.48 21.26
C ALA A 807 -14.73 10.12 19.99
N ARG A 808 -15.97 9.64 20.16
CA ARG A 808 -16.84 9.12 19.10
C ARG A 808 -17.82 10.18 18.56
N SER A 809 -18.03 10.23 17.24
CA SER A 809 -19.06 11.06 16.59
C SER A 809 -19.58 10.48 15.27
N PHE A 810 -20.72 10.99 14.78
CA PHE A 810 -21.41 10.50 13.58
C PHE A 810 -21.57 11.63 12.54
N PRO A 811 -20.95 11.57 11.35
CA PRO A 811 -20.98 12.66 10.38
C PRO A 811 -22.29 12.83 9.60
N PHE A 812 -23.09 11.77 9.53
CA PHE A 812 -24.30 11.68 8.69
C PHE A 812 -25.51 11.16 9.48
N PRO A 813 -26.02 11.90 10.49
CA PRO A 813 -27.10 11.43 11.36
C PRO A 813 -28.44 11.21 10.66
N PHE A 814 -28.69 11.80 9.49
CA PHE A 814 -29.89 11.48 8.71
C PHE A 814 -29.94 10.01 8.26
N THR A 815 -28.82 9.28 8.36
CA THR A 815 -28.77 7.84 8.12
C THR A 815 -29.24 7.02 9.32
N ASN A 816 -29.76 7.62 10.40
CA ASN A 816 -30.33 6.90 11.53
C ASN A 816 -31.52 5.97 11.15
N ASP A 817 -32.12 6.14 9.96
CA ASP A 817 -33.03 5.15 9.36
C ASP A 817 -32.32 3.78 9.21
N PRO A 818 -32.86 2.68 9.75
CA PRO A 818 -32.29 1.33 9.59
C PRO A 818 -32.08 0.88 8.14
N ASN A 819 -32.83 1.44 7.19
CA ASN A 819 -32.74 1.12 5.76
C ASN A 819 -31.75 2.01 4.99
N ALA A 820 -31.09 2.95 5.66
CA ALA A 820 -30.05 3.81 5.07
C ALA A 820 -28.66 3.42 5.59
N CYS A 821 -27.63 3.56 4.76
CA CYS A 821 -26.26 3.26 5.13
C CYS A 821 -25.30 4.39 4.76
N ALA A 822 -24.17 4.45 5.46
CA ALA A 822 -23.07 5.36 5.23
C ALA A 822 -21.75 4.56 5.32
N ILE A 823 -21.28 4.09 4.18
CA ILE A 823 -20.22 3.08 4.01
C ILE A 823 -19.14 3.52 3.00
N TRP A 824 -18.04 2.75 2.90
CA TRP A 824 -16.80 3.07 2.15
C TRP A 824 -16.33 4.49 2.35
N ASN A 825 -16.10 4.80 3.62
CA ASN A 825 -15.80 6.14 4.08
C ASN A 825 -14.31 6.49 3.91
N SER A 826 -14.01 7.79 3.97
CA SER A 826 -12.68 8.34 4.17
C SER A 826 -12.78 9.70 4.87
N ILE A 827 -11.66 10.20 5.37
CA ILE A 827 -11.56 11.48 6.07
C ILE A 827 -10.30 12.24 5.65
N MET A 828 -10.35 13.57 5.71
CA MET A 828 -9.23 14.45 5.41
C MET A 828 -9.32 15.75 6.23
N GLN A 829 -8.19 16.22 6.75
CA GLN A 829 -8.11 17.53 7.39
C GLN A 829 -8.05 18.65 6.35
N TYR A 830 -9.01 19.59 6.38
CA TYR A 830 -8.96 20.81 5.58
C TYR A 830 -7.92 21.78 6.13
N ASN A 831 -7.99 22.01 7.44
CA ASN A 831 -7.16 22.93 8.22
C ASN A 831 -7.23 22.53 9.71
N ASP A 832 -6.57 23.30 10.57
CA ASP A 832 -6.46 23.00 12.01
C ASP A 832 -7.79 23.04 12.76
N SER A 833 -8.85 23.56 12.15
CA SER A 833 -10.18 23.64 12.75
C SER A 833 -11.24 22.78 12.06
N THR A 834 -10.92 22.14 10.93
CA THR A 834 -11.94 21.51 10.08
C THR A 834 -11.51 20.15 9.53
N LEU A 835 -12.39 19.16 9.70
CA LEU A 835 -12.29 17.82 9.12
C LEU A 835 -13.39 17.62 8.06
N LEU A 836 -13.05 16.95 6.96
CA LEU A 836 -13.98 16.48 5.93
C LEU A 836 -14.19 14.97 6.09
N ALA A 837 -15.44 14.55 6.17
CA ALA A 837 -15.85 13.17 5.97
C ALA A 837 -16.38 12.98 4.56
N VAL A 838 -15.99 11.89 3.90
CA VAL A 838 -16.51 11.44 2.62
C VAL A 838 -17.07 10.05 2.79
N CYS A 839 -18.23 9.79 2.20
CA CYS A 839 -18.93 8.54 2.39
C CYS A 839 -19.76 8.18 1.17
N THR A 840 -19.99 6.90 0.95
CA THR A 840 -21.06 6.43 0.07
C THR A 840 -22.33 6.23 0.88
N VAL A 841 -23.41 6.85 0.47
CA VAL A 841 -24.70 6.76 1.14
C VAL A 841 -25.69 6.06 0.22
N GLU A 842 -26.27 4.96 0.68
CA GLU A 842 -27.23 4.13 -0.06
C GLU A 842 -28.46 3.83 0.82
N GLY A 843 -29.46 3.13 0.25
CA GLY A 843 -30.70 2.75 0.95
C GLY A 843 -31.91 3.60 0.60
N GLU A 844 -32.93 3.60 1.48
CA GLU A 844 -34.19 4.35 1.30
C GLU A 844 -34.02 5.87 1.53
N ILE A 845 -33.18 6.50 0.71
CA ILE A 845 -32.88 7.93 0.79
C ILE A 845 -33.12 8.65 -0.53
N SER A 846 -33.30 9.97 -0.46
CA SER A 846 -33.61 10.79 -1.64
C SER A 846 -32.48 10.86 -2.69
N LYS A 847 -31.22 10.66 -2.29
CA LYS A 847 -30.05 10.71 -3.19
C LYS A 847 -28.97 9.70 -2.79
N VAL A 848 -28.88 8.62 -3.55
CA VAL A 848 -27.83 7.60 -3.41
C VAL A 848 -26.54 8.06 -4.11
N GLY A 849 -25.39 7.88 -3.46
CA GLY A 849 -24.08 8.17 -4.03
C GLY A 849 -23.08 8.75 -3.04
N ILE A 850 -22.14 9.55 -3.53
CA ILE A 850 -21.10 10.19 -2.71
C ILE A 850 -21.66 11.40 -1.97
N TRP A 851 -21.43 11.43 -0.66
CA TRP A 851 -21.73 12.55 0.21
C TRP A 851 -20.50 13.01 0.97
N THR A 852 -20.50 14.29 1.32
CA THR A 852 -19.50 14.89 2.20
C THR A 852 -20.15 15.54 3.42
N SER A 853 -19.47 15.53 4.57
CA SER A 853 -19.85 16.25 5.79
C SER A 853 -18.64 16.98 6.36
N GLU A 854 -18.83 18.19 6.85
CA GLU A 854 -17.76 19.02 7.41
C GLU A 854 -17.91 19.11 8.93
N GLY A 855 -16.85 18.76 9.67
CA GLY A 855 -16.81 18.80 11.12
C GLY A 855 -15.78 19.79 11.65
N LYS A 856 -16.09 20.39 12.80
CA LYS A 856 -15.16 21.23 13.57
C LYS A 856 -14.30 20.37 14.47
N ILE A 857 -13.01 20.63 14.46
CA ILE A 857 -12.03 20.08 15.40
C ILE A 857 -12.13 20.92 16.68
N LEU A 858 -12.63 20.30 17.76
CA LEU A 858 -12.90 20.96 19.04
C LEU A 858 -11.77 20.68 20.03
N HIS A 859 -11.31 21.76 20.67
CA HIS A 859 -10.40 21.72 21.80
C HIS A 859 -11.14 22.08 23.09
N PRO A 860 -10.67 21.61 24.25
CA PRO A 860 -11.13 22.10 25.55
C PRO A 860 -11.05 23.63 25.64
N ILE A 861 -12.14 24.24 26.07
CA ILE A 861 -12.20 25.69 26.31
C ILE A 861 -11.89 26.00 27.78
N SER A 862 -11.41 27.22 28.05
CA SER A 862 -11.23 27.73 29.41
C SER A 862 -12.37 28.67 29.82
N CYS A 863 -12.61 28.74 31.11
CA CYS A 863 -13.52 29.69 31.75
C CYS A 863 -12.70 30.86 32.29
N TYR A 864 -12.83 32.02 31.65
CA TYR A 864 -12.00 33.19 31.95
C TYR A 864 -12.64 34.12 32.98
N GLN A 865 -11.81 34.71 33.84
CA GLN A 865 -12.28 35.69 34.81
C GLN A 865 -12.84 36.94 34.10
N THR A 866 -13.93 37.50 34.62
CA THR A 866 -14.62 38.63 34.03
C THR A 866 -14.96 39.72 35.06
N ASP A 867 -15.29 40.91 34.55
CA ASP A 867 -15.82 42.03 35.34
C ASP A 867 -17.35 42.03 35.31
N SER A 868 -17.99 43.04 35.91
CA SER A 868 -19.45 43.18 35.88
C SER A 868 -20.05 43.28 34.46
N ASN A 869 -19.24 43.58 33.44
CA ASN A 869 -19.68 43.77 32.07
C ASN A 869 -19.70 42.50 31.22
N ARG A 870 -19.14 41.37 31.70
CA ARG A 870 -19.20 40.04 31.03
C ARG A 870 -18.94 40.12 29.52
N LYS A 871 -17.72 40.50 29.14
CA LYS A 871 -17.33 40.77 27.74
C LYS A 871 -17.25 39.51 26.86
N TRP A 872 -18.38 38.88 26.56
CA TRP A 872 -18.50 37.64 25.77
C TRP A 872 -17.83 37.68 24.39
N ASN A 873 -17.84 38.85 23.74
CA ASN A 873 -17.23 39.04 22.42
C ASN A 873 -15.70 38.95 22.45
N ALA A 874 -15.08 39.08 23.62
CA ALA A 874 -13.64 38.99 23.77
C ALA A 874 -13.15 37.55 24.03
N VAL A 875 -14.06 36.59 24.22
CA VAL A 875 -13.75 35.16 24.26
C VAL A 875 -13.78 34.62 22.83
N SER A 876 -12.62 34.26 22.29
CA SER A 876 -12.48 33.72 20.92
C SER A 876 -12.97 32.28 20.80
N ASP A 877 -12.71 31.46 21.82
CA ASP A 877 -12.90 30.02 21.77
C ASP A 877 -14.32 29.63 22.19
N TYR A 878 -14.87 28.61 21.55
CA TYR A 878 -16.20 28.09 21.87
C TYR A 878 -16.29 26.61 21.52
N LEU A 879 -17.17 25.90 22.23
CA LEU A 879 -17.59 24.55 21.85
C LEU A 879 -18.77 24.62 20.89
N PHE A 880 -18.88 23.65 20.00
CA PHE A 880 -19.91 23.59 18.96
C PHE A 880 -20.75 22.31 19.07
N MET A 881 -22.06 22.46 18.87
CA MET A 881 -23.02 21.36 18.64
C MET A 881 -23.86 21.74 17.41
N GLY A 882 -24.21 20.78 16.56
CA GLY A 882 -25.00 21.02 15.36
C GLY A 882 -24.95 19.91 14.32
N ALA A 883 -24.69 18.66 14.74
CA ALA A 883 -24.60 17.51 13.86
C ALA A 883 -25.99 16.99 13.48
N GLU A 884 -26.93 16.97 14.42
CA GLU A 884 -28.14 16.14 14.36
C GLU A 884 -29.34 16.84 13.70
N SER A 885 -29.40 18.17 13.74
CA SER A 885 -30.49 18.94 13.14
C SER A 885 -30.00 20.25 12.53
N GLN A 886 -30.93 21.02 11.96
CA GLN A 886 -30.61 22.36 11.46
C GLN A 886 -30.23 23.34 12.56
N ALA A 887 -30.49 23.05 13.84
CA ALA A 887 -30.09 23.90 14.95
C ALA A 887 -28.62 23.70 15.31
N GLU A 888 -27.91 24.79 15.58
CA GLU A 888 -26.50 24.77 15.97
C GLU A 888 -26.27 25.62 17.21
N ALA A 889 -25.49 25.13 18.18
CA ALA A 889 -25.17 25.84 19.41
C ALA A 889 -23.66 26.12 19.53
N ARG A 890 -23.33 27.30 20.08
CA ARG A 890 -21.97 27.74 20.40
C ARG A 890 -21.90 28.08 21.89
N VAL A 891 -21.02 27.40 22.62
CA VAL A 891 -20.93 27.51 24.08
C VAL A 891 -19.64 28.22 24.49
N LYS A 892 -19.78 29.24 25.34
CA LYS A 892 -18.70 29.99 26.00
C LYS A 892 -18.91 30.02 27.50
N SER A 893 -17.85 30.29 28.26
CA SER A 893 -17.94 30.44 29.72
C SER A 893 -17.08 31.57 30.25
N LEU A 894 -17.52 32.16 31.36
CA LEU A 894 -16.84 33.21 32.13
C LEU A 894 -17.05 32.97 33.63
N TRP A 895 -16.27 33.60 34.49
CA TRP A 895 -16.49 33.56 35.94
C TRP A 895 -16.12 34.86 36.64
N ASP A 896 -16.74 35.13 37.77
CA ASP A 896 -16.31 36.15 38.73
C ASP A 896 -16.32 35.59 40.17
N THR A 897 -16.13 36.45 41.17
CA THR A 897 -16.11 36.02 42.57
C THR A 897 -17.41 35.40 43.05
N ASP A 898 -18.53 35.68 42.39
CA ASP A 898 -19.87 35.33 42.86
C ASP A 898 -20.43 34.15 42.07
N SER A 899 -20.19 34.07 40.76
CA SER A 899 -20.80 33.08 39.87
C SER A 899 -19.87 32.55 38.77
N VAL A 900 -20.22 31.38 38.25
CA VAL A 900 -19.82 30.92 36.92
C VAL A 900 -20.93 31.23 35.93
N TYR A 901 -20.54 31.63 34.72
CA TYR A 901 -21.43 32.04 33.64
C TYR A 901 -21.25 31.13 32.44
N PHE A 902 -22.36 30.77 31.81
CA PHE A 902 -22.40 30.07 30.53
C PHE A 902 -23.21 30.90 29.54
N GLN A 903 -22.65 31.13 28.35
CA GLN A 903 -23.39 31.67 27.22
C GLN A 903 -23.51 30.58 26.16
N ILE A 904 -24.75 30.32 25.74
CA ILE A 904 -25.06 29.39 24.67
C ILE A 904 -25.83 30.15 23.59
N GLN A 905 -25.20 30.35 22.44
CA GLN A 905 -25.83 30.95 21.27
C GLN A 905 -26.33 29.85 20.35
N VAL A 906 -27.65 29.81 20.13
CA VAL A 906 -28.32 28.82 19.29
C VAL A 906 -28.81 29.50 18.01
N ASP A 907 -28.35 29.01 16.87
CA ASP A 907 -28.92 29.34 15.57
C ASP A 907 -29.96 28.26 15.23
N ASP A 908 -31.23 28.64 15.13
CA ASP A 908 -32.35 27.73 14.93
C ASP A 908 -33.44 28.42 14.10
N LYS A 909 -33.82 27.79 12.99
CA LYS A 909 -34.84 28.29 12.08
C LYS A 909 -36.28 28.07 12.57
N TYR A 910 -36.50 27.12 13.49
CA TYR A 910 -37.83 26.64 13.88
C TYR A 910 -38.02 26.57 15.40
N ILE A 911 -37.99 27.74 16.03
CA ILE A 911 -38.17 27.86 17.47
C ILE A 911 -39.58 27.42 17.89
N THR A 912 -39.65 26.45 18.80
CA THR A 912 -40.85 25.81 19.33
C THR A 912 -40.89 25.86 20.86
N PRO A 913 -41.56 26.87 21.44
CA PRO A 913 -41.79 26.94 22.88
C PRO A 913 -42.91 25.98 23.33
N SER A 914 -42.78 25.39 24.51
CA SER A 914 -43.81 24.56 25.18
C SER A 914 -44.06 25.00 26.63
N GLU A 915 -45.22 24.63 27.19
CA GLU A 915 -45.51 24.76 28.63
C GLU A 915 -44.74 23.74 29.47
N ASP A 916 -44.47 22.55 28.90
CA ASP A 916 -43.56 21.58 29.50
C ASP A 916 -42.13 21.90 29.05
N ILE A 917 -41.29 22.34 29.99
CA ILE A 917 -39.88 22.68 29.74
C ILE A 917 -39.10 21.54 29.08
N THR A 918 -39.51 20.28 29.30
CA THR A 918 -38.84 19.09 28.73
C THR A 918 -39.24 18.81 27.28
N GLU A 919 -40.29 19.47 26.79
CA GLU A 919 -40.81 19.39 25.41
C GLU A 919 -40.62 20.72 24.63
N SER A 920 -39.80 21.63 25.18
CA SER A 920 -39.53 22.97 24.65
C SER A 920 -38.11 23.02 24.07
N ASP A 921 -37.88 23.87 23.07
CA ASP A 921 -36.50 24.19 22.66
C ASP A 921 -35.72 24.76 23.82
N GLY A 922 -34.45 24.36 23.93
CA GLY A 922 -33.64 24.77 25.05
C GLY A 922 -32.24 24.21 25.04
N VAL A 923 -31.51 24.57 26.07
CA VAL A 923 -30.12 24.14 26.28
C VAL A 923 -29.97 23.63 27.69
N GLU A 924 -29.14 22.61 27.84
CA GLU A 924 -28.88 22.00 29.13
C GLU A 924 -27.39 21.93 29.42
N VAL A 925 -27.02 22.39 30.61
CA VAL A 925 -25.64 22.44 31.09
C VAL A 925 -25.47 21.40 32.19
N PHE A 926 -24.53 20.49 31.99
CA PHE A 926 -24.10 19.50 32.96
C PHE A 926 -22.68 19.83 33.41
N PHE A 927 -22.41 19.82 34.71
CA PHE A 927 -21.05 19.98 35.18
C PHE A 927 -20.76 19.31 36.51
N SER A 928 -19.49 19.01 36.75
CA SER A 928 -18.98 18.54 38.03
C SER A 928 -17.88 19.45 38.56
N THR A 929 -17.89 19.68 39.88
CA THR A 929 -16.85 20.45 40.58
C THR A 929 -15.68 19.58 41.06
N ILE A 930 -15.72 18.28 40.77
CA ILE A 930 -14.63 17.32 41.02
C ILE A 930 -14.43 16.45 39.79
N VAL A 931 -13.28 15.78 39.69
CA VAL A 931 -13.05 14.78 38.63
C VAL A 931 -14.06 13.65 38.78
N PRO A 932 -14.96 13.44 37.80
CA PRO A 932 -15.97 12.39 37.92
C PRO A 932 -15.32 11.01 37.88
N ARG A 933 -15.67 10.15 38.84
CA ARG A 933 -15.18 8.76 38.90
C ARG A 933 -16.37 7.80 38.91
N GLY A 934 -16.48 6.97 37.87
CA GLY A 934 -17.53 5.96 37.75
C GLY A 934 -18.94 6.53 37.56
N THR A 935 -19.95 5.83 38.08
CA THR A 935 -21.38 6.13 37.87
C THR A 935 -22.00 7.01 38.96
N THR A 936 -21.26 7.34 40.02
CA THR A 936 -21.75 8.18 41.11
C THR A 936 -21.77 9.65 40.68
N LYS A 937 -22.93 10.30 40.85
CA LYS A 937 -23.21 11.70 40.54
C LYS A 937 -22.85 12.65 41.69
N SER A 938 -21.76 12.41 42.41
CA SER A 938 -21.33 13.28 43.52
C SER A 938 -20.84 14.61 42.98
N LYS A 939 -21.32 15.73 43.57
CA LYS A 939 -20.93 17.09 43.15
C LYS A 939 -21.12 17.32 41.64
N GLN A 940 -22.22 16.78 41.11
CA GLN A 940 -22.66 16.95 39.73
C GLN A 940 -23.99 17.70 39.72
N TYR A 941 -24.12 18.58 38.74
CA TYR A 941 -25.24 19.49 38.57
C TYR A 941 -25.72 19.45 37.12
N ARG A 942 -27.02 19.60 36.93
CA ARG A 942 -27.70 19.63 35.63
C ARG A 942 -28.72 20.77 35.65
N ILE A 943 -28.66 21.63 34.64
CA ILE A 943 -29.48 22.85 34.55
C ILE A 943 -30.04 22.96 33.14
N LEU A 944 -31.35 22.80 32.98
CA LEU A 944 -32.07 23.01 31.73
C LEU A 944 -32.65 24.43 31.71
N VAL A 945 -32.46 25.13 30.59
CA VAL A 945 -33.09 26.42 30.31
C VAL A 945 -33.80 26.30 28.96
N ASP A 946 -35.11 26.52 28.94
CA ASP A 946 -35.88 26.55 27.69
C ASP A 946 -35.88 27.95 27.04
N VAL A 947 -36.43 28.03 25.84
CA VAL A 947 -36.53 29.27 25.07
C VAL A 947 -37.49 30.31 25.69
N ASN A 948 -38.37 29.90 26.61
CA ASN A 948 -39.22 30.80 27.39
C ASN A 948 -38.48 31.40 28.60
N GLY A 949 -37.26 30.92 28.91
CA GLY A 949 -36.49 31.32 30.08
C GLY A 949 -36.90 30.59 31.37
N ASN A 950 -37.71 29.53 31.28
CA ASN A 950 -37.95 28.63 32.40
C ASN A 950 -36.67 27.87 32.72
N VAL A 951 -36.46 27.57 34.01
CA VAL A 951 -35.25 26.89 34.48
C VAL A 951 -35.63 25.68 35.33
N LEU A 952 -35.01 24.53 35.03
CA LEU A 952 -35.09 23.32 35.83
C LEU A 952 -33.68 22.95 36.32
N THR A 953 -33.52 22.85 37.64
CA THR A 953 -32.24 22.53 38.28
C THR A 953 -32.29 21.18 39.00
N GLN A 954 -31.21 20.40 38.87
CA GLN A 954 -31.03 19.13 39.55
C GLN A 954 -29.59 18.96 40.03
N HIS A 955 -29.40 18.28 41.16
CA HIS A 955 -28.09 17.81 41.62
C HIS A 955 -28.06 16.29 41.75
N GLY A 956 -26.86 15.73 41.70
CA GLY A 956 -26.66 14.29 41.79
C GLY A 956 -26.55 13.78 43.23
N ILE A 957 -27.25 12.68 43.53
CA ILE A 957 -27.10 11.89 44.75
C ILE A 957 -26.98 10.41 44.37
N SER A 958 -25.88 9.77 44.77
CA SER A 958 -25.56 8.40 44.36
C SER A 958 -25.62 8.27 42.82
N THR A 959 -26.52 7.47 42.25
CA THR A 959 -26.67 7.33 40.78
C THR A 959 -27.83 8.14 40.19
N ARG A 960 -28.53 8.95 40.99
CA ARG A 960 -29.79 9.62 40.60
C ARG A 960 -29.62 11.14 40.51
N TRP A 961 -30.43 11.75 39.65
CA TRP A 961 -30.68 13.19 39.63
C TRP A 961 -31.88 13.51 40.53
N ILE A 962 -31.74 14.52 41.38
CA ILE A 962 -32.80 14.98 42.29
C ILE A 962 -33.06 16.45 41.98
N ALA A 963 -34.35 16.82 41.89
CA ALA A 963 -34.77 18.21 41.73
C ALA A 963 -34.24 19.07 42.89
N ASP A 964 -33.75 20.25 42.55
CA ASP A 964 -33.18 21.21 43.49
C ASP A 964 -33.66 22.61 43.12
N GLU A 965 -33.84 23.49 44.09
CA GLU A 965 -34.18 24.90 43.86
C GLU A 965 -32.93 25.76 44.03
N MET A 966 -32.02 25.64 43.06
CA MET A 966 -30.79 26.45 43.07
C MET A 966 -31.13 27.89 42.63
N PRO A 967 -30.55 28.93 43.26
CA PRO A 967 -30.78 30.34 42.90
C PRO A 967 -30.02 30.74 41.63
N VAL A 968 -30.16 29.96 40.56
CA VAL A 968 -29.59 30.22 39.24
C VAL A 968 -30.39 31.33 38.55
N ARG A 969 -29.71 32.14 37.73
CA ARG A 969 -30.34 33.19 36.94
C ARG A 969 -30.11 32.91 35.47
N ALA A 970 -31.18 32.79 34.69
CA ALA A 970 -31.12 32.65 33.25
C ALA A 970 -31.72 33.89 32.57
N SER A 971 -31.11 34.31 31.47
CA SER A 971 -31.66 35.29 30.55
C SER A 971 -31.66 34.70 29.15
N VAL A 972 -32.81 34.76 28.48
CA VAL A 972 -32.98 34.28 27.11
C VAL A 972 -33.33 35.47 26.23
N ILE A 973 -32.59 35.62 25.13
CA ILE A 973 -32.80 36.69 24.16
C ILE A 973 -33.05 36.03 22.81
N SER A 974 -34.28 36.13 22.31
CA SER A 974 -34.63 35.69 20.95
C SER A 974 -33.98 36.58 19.90
N GLN A 975 -33.62 35.97 18.77
CA GLN A 975 -32.99 36.61 17.61
C GLN A 975 -33.71 36.14 16.33
N ASP A 976 -33.48 36.82 15.20
CA ASP A 976 -34.22 36.55 13.95
C ASP A 976 -34.11 35.10 13.46
N GLU A 977 -32.98 34.41 13.74
CA GLU A 977 -32.76 33.00 13.40
C GLU A 977 -32.25 32.18 14.61
N GLY A 978 -32.82 32.37 15.80
CA GLY A 978 -32.49 31.55 16.97
C GLY A 978 -32.66 32.27 18.30
N TYR A 979 -31.85 31.90 19.30
CA TYR A 979 -31.87 32.49 20.63
C TYR A 979 -30.52 32.38 21.32
N SER A 980 -30.26 33.24 22.30
CA SER A 980 -29.09 33.13 23.17
C SER A 980 -29.51 32.97 24.62
N VAL A 981 -28.92 32.00 25.31
CA VAL A 981 -29.08 31.77 26.74
C VAL A 981 -27.84 32.25 27.47
N GLU A 982 -28.02 33.12 28.46
CA GLU A 982 -27.01 33.44 29.46
C GLU A 982 -27.43 32.90 30.81
N LEU A 983 -26.63 31.99 31.37
CA LEU A 983 -26.88 31.32 32.63
C LEU A 983 -25.81 31.73 33.65
N ALA A 984 -26.22 32.24 34.81
CA ALA A 984 -25.38 32.52 35.96
C ALA A 984 -25.67 31.53 37.09
N VAL A 985 -24.64 30.79 37.51
CA VAL A 985 -24.70 29.82 38.61
C VAL A 985 -23.86 30.32 39.77
N PRO A 986 -24.46 30.68 40.91
CA PRO A 986 -23.70 31.15 42.07
C PRO A 986 -22.77 30.06 42.61
N TRP A 987 -21.51 30.40 42.87
CA TRP A 987 -20.54 29.46 43.44
C TRP A 987 -21.02 28.87 44.77
N SER A 988 -21.69 29.68 45.59
CA SER A 988 -22.26 29.27 46.88
C SER A 988 -23.27 28.13 46.77
N SER A 989 -23.96 28.01 45.64
CA SER A 989 -24.96 26.95 45.38
C SER A 989 -24.33 25.62 44.95
N ILE A 990 -23.06 25.64 44.52
CA ILE A 990 -22.34 24.45 44.03
C ILE A 990 -21.12 24.08 44.89
N GLY A 991 -21.05 24.63 46.10
CA GLY A 991 -20.01 24.32 47.09
C GLY A 991 -18.72 25.14 46.96
N GLY A 992 -18.77 26.27 46.25
CA GLY A 992 -17.66 27.19 46.03
C GLY A 992 -16.93 26.97 44.71
N ILE A 993 -15.93 27.81 44.44
CA ILE A 993 -14.97 27.60 43.35
C ILE A 993 -14.21 26.29 43.63
N PRO A 994 -14.14 25.34 42.67
CA PRO A 994 -13.39 24.10 42.84
C PRO A 994 -11.94 24.36 43.25
N THR A 995 -11.43 23.67 44.27
CA THR A 995 -10.03 23.83 44.74
C THR A 995 -9.00 23.43 43.69
N THR A 996 -9.41 22.64 42.70
CA THR A 996 -8.57 22.25 41.56
C THR A 996 -8.58 23.27 40.43
N ASN A 997 -9.39 24.34 40.52
CA ASN A 997 -9.65 25.29 39.44
C ASN A 997 -10.10 24.62 38.13
N ASN A 998 -10.90 23.54 38.22
CA ASN A 998 -11.41 22.83 37.06
C ASN A 998 -12.89 22.49 37.25
N LEU A 999 -13.67 22.73 36.21
CA LEU A 999 -14.98 22.12 36.02
C LEU A 999 -14.85 20.98 35.00
N TYR A 1000 -15.76 20.01 35.07
CA TYR A 1000 -15.92 18.98 34.05
C TYR A 1000 -17.31 19.12 33.48
N CYS A 1001 -17.43 19.52 32.21
CA CYS A 1001 -18.66 19.99 31.60
C CYS A 1001 -19.11 19.12 30.43
N CYS A 1002 -20.43 19.05 30.26
CA CYS A 1002 -21.12 18.52 29.09
C CYS A 1002 -22.33 19.41 28.80
N TYR A 1003 -22.74 19.47 27.55
CA TYR A 1003 -23.85 20.30 27.10
C TYR A 1003 -24.80 19.46 26.25
N GLN A 1004 -26.08 19.82 26.27
CA GLN A 1004 -27.09 19.21 25.41
C GLN A 1004 -27.97 20.31 24.80
N LEU A 1005 -28.21 20.22 23.49
CA LEU A 1005 -29.15 21.05 22.75
C LEU A 1005 -30.47 20.29 22.59
N HIS A 1006 -31.57 20.91 22.97
CA HIS A 1006 -32.93 20.41 22.83
C HIS A 1006 -33.61 21.15 21.69
N ASN A 1007 -34.02 20.41 20.66
CA ASN A 1007 -34.59 20.97 19.43
C ASN A 1007 -35.87 20.22 19.02
N PHE A 1008 -37.01 20.90 19.09
CA PHE A 1008 -38.38 20.42 18.98
C PHE A 1008 -39.12 21.07 17.79
N ASP A 1009 -38.51 21.05 16.60
CA ASP A 1009 -39.09 21.67 15.41
C ASP A 1009 -40.45 21.08 14.99
N ILE A 1010 -41.42 21.96 14.67
CA ILE A 1010 -42.64 21.59 13.96
C ILE A 1010 -42.54 22.00 12.48
N VAL A 1011 -42.21 21.05 11.60
CA VAL A 1011 -42.06 21.30 10.16
C VAL A 1011 -43.25 20.73 9.39
N ARG A 1012 -44.04 21.61 8.75
CA ARG A 1012 -45.24 21.24 7.97
C ARG A 1012 -46.23 20.37 8.76
N GLY A 1013 -46.39 20.64 10.05
CA GLY A 1013 -47.32 19.94 10.93
C GLY A 1013 -46.83 18.59 11.47
N LYS A 1014 -45.56 18.23 11.28
CA LYS A 1014 -44.92 17.09 11.94
C LYS A 1014 -43.89 17.58 12.95
N THR A 1015 -43.97 17.09 14.18
CA THR A 1015 -42.98 17.35 15.24
C THR A 1015 -41.77 16.46 15.04
N SER A 1016 -40.58 17.05 15.14
CA SER A 1016 -39.28 16.37 15.14
C SER A 1016 -38.52 16.80 16.39
N PHE A 1017 -38.26 15.86 17.30
CA PHE A 1017 -37.51 16.11 18.54
C PHE A 1017 -36.11 15.51 18.42
N VAL A 1018 -35.10 16.34 18.66
CA VAL A 1018 -33.68 15.98 18.59
C VAL A 1018 -33.00 16.49 19.85
N HIS A 1019 -32.28 15.60 20.53
CA HIS A 1019 -31.43 15.95 21.66
C HIS A 1019 -29.97 15.70 21.29
N GLU A 1020 -29.23 16.77 21.02
CA GLU A 1020 -27.82 16.66 20.64
C GLU A 1020 -26.92 16.88 21.85
N VAL A 1021 -26.13 15.89 22.21
CA VAL A 1021 -25.11 15.99 23.27
C VAL A 1021 -23.79 16.45 22.65
N LEU A 1022 -23.00 17.23 23.40
CA LEU A 1022 -21.63 17.58 23.02
C LEU A 1022 -20.88 16.34 22.51
N SER A 1023 -20.35 16.44 21.29
CA SER A 1023 -19.63 15.35 20.61
C SER A 1023 -18.62 14.67 21.54
N GLY A 1024 -18.54 13.34 21.50
CA GLY A 1024 -17.65 12.53 22.33
C GLY A 1024 -18.00 12.46 23.83
N SER A 1025 -19.08 13.11 24.30
CA SER A 1025 -19.57 12.99 25.67
C SER A 1025 -20.84 12.14 25.78
N ASN A 1026 -21.11 11.69 27.00
CA ASN A 1026 -22.34 11.03 27.40
C ASN A 1026 -22.83 11.62 28.72
N ILE A 1027 -24.07 12.13 28.74
CA ILE A 1027 -24.68 12.81 29.91
C ILE A 1027 -24.81 11.91 31.14
N ASP A 1028 -24.86 10.59 30.96
CA ASP A 1028 -24.94 9.62 32.05
C ASP A 1028 -23.59 9.08 32.50
N LYS A 1029 -22.54 9.29 31.71
CA LYS A 1029 -21.16 8.90 32.02
C LYS A 1029 -20.28 10.14 32.20
N ALA A 1030 -20.35 10.76 33.37
CA ALA A 1030 -19.62 11.99 33.67
C ALA A 1030 -18.09 11.90 33.50
N ALA A 1031 -17.51 10.70 33.54
CA ALA A 1031 -16.09 10.48 33.21
C ALA A 1031 -15.73 10.86 31.75
N THR A 1032 -16.73 11.06 30.88
CA THR A 1032 -16.59 11.50 29.49
C THR A 1032 -16.71 13.03 29.32
N TRP A 1033 -16.94 13.78 30.40
CA TRP A 1033 -17.14 15.23 30.34
C TRP A 1033 -15.82 15.97 30.15
N MET A 1034 -15.86 17.05 29.37
CA MET A 1034 -14.67 17.81 29.00
C MET A 1034 -14.22 18.67 30.17
N ARG A 1035 -12.92 18.72 30.45
CA ARG A 1035 -12.37 19.62 31.46
C ARG A 1035 -12.42 21.05 30.94
N MET A 1036 -12.88 21.95 31.81
CA MET A 1036 -12.94 23.37 31.59
C MET A 1036 -12.16 24.06 32.71
N PRO A 1037 -10.89 24.43 32.46
CA PRO A 1037 -10.06 25.14 33.43
C PRO A 1037 -10.67 26.49 33.81
N ILE A 1038 -10.64 26.82 35.10
CA ILE A 1038 -10.99 28.14 35.62
C ILE A 1038 -9.70 28.94 35.72
N VAL A 1039 -9.57 29.97 34.89
CA VAL A 1039 -8.32 30.71 34.73
C VAL A 1039 -8.48 32.13 35.24
N SER A 1040 -7.64 32.51 36.20
CA SER A 1040 -7.36 33.91 36.53
C SER A 1040 -6.30 34.41 35.55
N ASN A 1041 -6.52 35.56 34.91
CA ASN A 1041 -5.50 36.16 34.05
C ASN A 1041 -4.80 37.30 34.82
N PRO A 1042 -3.52 37.15 35.20
CA PRO A 1042 -2.81 38.11 36.03
C PRO A 1042 -2.43 39.44 35.34
N GLU A 1043 -2.66 39.61 34.03
CA GLU A 1043 -2.47 40.90 33.32
C GLU A 1043 -3.74 41.78 33.29
N LEU A 1044 -4.83 41.39 33.95
CA LEU A 1044 -6.14 42.05 33.90
C LEU A 1044 -6.52 42.69 35.24
N GLU A 1045 -6.14 43.95 35.50
CA GLU A 1045 -6.80 44.75 36.55
C GLU A 1045 -8.22 45.19 36.15
N ASP A 1046 -8.52 45.22 34.84
CA ASP A 1046 -9.86 45.44 34.28
C ASP A 1046 -10.16 44.36 33.23
N GLY A 1047 -11.17 43.50 33.46
CA GLY A 1047 -11.48 42.30 32.67
C GLY A 1047 -11.42 42.43 31.12
N ILE A 1048 -11.13 41.28 30.49
CA ILE A 1048 -10.92 40.99 29.05
C ILE A 1048 -10.90 42.18 28.06
N ILE A 1049 -9.71 42.56 27.59
CA ILE A 1049 -9.49 43.25 26.31
C ILE A 1049 -8.54 42.34 25.50
N GLY A 1050 -8.95 41.95 24.29
CA GLY A 1050 -8.31 40.87 23.55
C GLY A 1050 -7.06 41.22 22.73
N ILE A 1051 -6.27 40.15 22.54
CA ILE A 1051 -5.44 39.74 21.38
C ILE A 1051 -4.03 40.35 21.22
N ALA A 1052 -3.03 39.46 21.34
CA ALA A 1052 -1.73 39.54 20.66
C ALA A 1052 -1.82 38.90 19.24
N PRO A 1053 -1.04 39.37 18.25
CA PRO A 1053 -1.32 39.18 16.84
C PRO A 1053 -0.87 37.80 16.33
N GLU A 1054 -1.81 37.00 15.81
CA GLU A 1054 -1.48 35.94 14.86
C GLU A 1054 -1.78 36.40 13.43
N ASN A 1055 -0.71 36.43 12.64
CA ASN A 1055 -0.66 36.18 11.20
C ASN A 1055 -1.81 36.72 10.36
N THR A 1056 -1.56 37.89 9.78
CA THR A 1056 -2.20 38.39 8.57
C THR A 1056 -2.03 37.39 7.42
N ALA A 1057 -2.94 36.41 7.31
CA ALA A 1057 -3.38 35.91 6.02
C ALA A 1057 -4.27 37.01 5.41
N SER A 1058 -3.70 37.74 4.45
CA SER A 1058 -4.40 38.73 3.65
C SER A 1058 -5.55 38.07 2.88
N TYR A 1059 -6.76 38.13 3.42
CA TYR A 1059 -7.97 37.90 2.64
C TYR A 1059 -8.35 39.17 1.90
N CYS A 1060 -8.17 39.13 0.58
CA CYS A 1060 -8.79 40.05 -0.36
C CYS A 1060 -10.31 40.12 -0.08
N VAL A 1061 -10.81 41.28 0.33
CA VAL A 1061 -12.24 41.60 0.23
C VAL A 1061 -12.59 41.63 -1.26
N LYS A 1062 -13.25 40.59 -1.77
CA LYS A 1062 -13.85 40.64 -3.11
C LYS A 1062 -14.97 41.69 -3.08
N PRO A 1063 -14.94 42.72 -3.94
CA PRO A 1063 -16.04 43.68 -4.02
C PRO A 1063 -17.30 42.97 -4.52
N MET A 1064 -18.40 43.10 -3.75
CA MET A 1064 -19.73 42.75 -4.24
C MET A 1064 -20.16 43.79 -5.28
N LYS A 1065 -20.40 43.33 -6.51
CA LYS A 1065 -20.94 44.13 -7.61
C LYS A 1065 -22.42 43.82 -7.74
N PHE A 1066 -23.26 44.83 -7.68
CA PHE A 1066 -24.69 44.69 -8.00
C PHE A 1066 -25.11 45.81 -8.95
N ILE A 1067 -26.02 45.46 -9.86
CA ILE A 1067 -26.61 46.37 -10.84
C ILE A 1067 -28.00 46.73 -10.35
N ARG A 1068 -28.26 48.02 -10.19
CA ARG A 1068 -29.59 48.56 -9.90
C ARG A 1068 -29.81 49.75 -10.83
N ASP A 1069 -30.93 49.77 -11.54
CA ASP A 1069 -31.32 50.85 -12.45
C ASP A 1069 -30.27 51.20 -13.54
N GLY A 1070 -29.53 50.19 -14.02
CA GLY A 1070 -28.52 50.38 -15.10
C GLY A 1070 -27.18 50.95 -14.65
N HIS A 1071 -26.98 51.16 -13.34
CA HIS A 1071 -25.74 51.66 -12.76
C HIS A 1071 -25.03 50.59 -11.92
N LEU A 1072 -23.69 50.52 -12.06
CA LEU A 1072 -22.83 49.64 -11.27
C LEU A 1072 -22.51 50.28 -9.92
N PHE A 1073 -22.85 49.58 -8.84
CA PHE A 1073 -22.48 49.98 -7.48
C PHE A 1073 -21.45 49.03 -6.90
N ILE A 1074 -20.48 49.60 -6.17
CA ILE A 1074 -19.47 48.86 -5.42
C ILE A 1074 -19.66 49.20 -3.94
N GLU A 1075 -19.85 48.18 -3.12
CA GLU A 1075 -20.00 48.32 -1.67
C GLU A 1075 -18.71 47.88 -0.98
N LEU A 1076 -18.09 48.79 -0.23
CA LEU A 1076 -16.85 48.57 0.52
C LEU A 1076 -17.05 49.08 1.95
N GLY A 1077 -16.95 48.20 2.95
CA GLY A 1077 -17.02 48.56 4.37
C GLY A 1077 -18.32 49.28 4.75
N GLY A 1078 -19.47 48.85 4.22
CA GLY A 1078 -20.78 49.44 4.52
C GLY A 1078 -21.04 50.81 3.90
N LYS A 1079 -20.13 51.30 3.04
CA LYS A 1079 -20.32 52.52 2.23
C LYS A 1079 -20.48 52.17 0.76
N ARG A 1080 -21.50 52.75 0.12
CA ARG A 1080 -21.78 52.59 -1.32
C ARG A 1080 -21.09 53.66 -2.12
N TYR A 1081 -20.36 53.25 -3.15
CA TYR A 1081 -19.74 54.14 -4.12
C TYR A 1081 -20.38 53.90 -5.48
N SER A 1082 -20.88 54.96 -6.13
CA SER A 1082 -21.34 54.90 -7.51
C SER A 1082 -20.15 54.93 -8.45
N ALA A 1083 -20.01 53.93 -9.32
CA ALA A 1083 -19.04 54.00 -10.41
C ALA A 1083 -19.59 54.94 -11.48
N GLU A 1084 -19.28 56.23 -11.38
CA GLU A 1084 -19.65 57.20 -12.43
C GLU A 1084 -18.93 56.84 -13.73
N GLY A 1085 -19.71 56.58 -14.80
CA GLY A 1085 -19.18 56.41 -16.16
C GLY A 1085 -19.40 55.05 -16.84
N ILE A 1086 -20.01 54.06 -16.20
CA ILE A 1086 -20.30 52.75 -16.84
C ILE A 1086 -21.81 52.55 -16.98
N TYR A 1087 -22.33 52.77 -18.18
CA TYR A 1087 -23.69 52.37 -18.60
C TYR A 1087 -23.62 51.02 -19.33
N ILE A 1088 -24.36 50.02 -18.87
CA ILE A 1088 -24.45 48.71 -19.53
C ILE A 1088 -25.84 48.58 -20.17
N PRO A 1089 -25.97 48.62 -21.51
CA PRO A 1089 -27.25 48.44 -22.17
C PRO A 1089 -27.60 46.94 -22.28
N ASN A 1090 -28.88 46.64 -22.03
CA ASN A 1090 -29.61 45.38 -22.27
C ASN A 1090 -29.31 44.17 -21.38
N ILE A 1091 -30.22 43.93 -20.42
CA ILE A 1091 -30.52 42.58 -19.92
C ILE A 1091 -32.02 42.36 -20.07
N SER A 1092 -32.41 41.49 -21.02
CA SER A 1092 -33.74 40.88 -21.05
C SER A 1092 -33.73 39.64 -20.16
N ARG A 1093 -34.53 39.72 -19.08
CA ARG A 1093 -34.96 38.70 -18.08
C ARG A 1093 -34.09 37.47 -17.85
#